data_AF-A0A355DNE5-F1
#
_entry.id   AF-A0A355DNE5-F1
#
_cell.length_a   1.000
_cell.length_b   1.000
_cell.length_c   1.000
_cell.angle_alpha   90.00
_cell.angle_beta   90.00
_cell.angle_gamma   90.00
#
_symmetry.space_group_name_H-M   'P 1'
#
loop_
_entity.id
_entity.type
_entity.pdbx_description
1 polymer ?
#
loop_
_entity_poly.entity_id
_entity_poly.type
_entity_poly.pdbx_seq_one_letter_code
_entity_poly.pdbx_strand_id
1 'polypeptide(L)'
;MQPIRTFNVSPSLPKPLEPLRKLAYNLHWDWNVETKDLFRRLDRDLWESSRHNPVLMLGTISQARLEEVAEDEGFLAQMERASRQLDDYLKERTWYRKHRGKTEVNECYAYFCAEYGLVDCLPIYSGGLGVLAGDHLKSASDLGLPLVAVGLLYQEGYFAQYLNADGWQQERYPANDFYNMPLHLERNPDGSEMRIEVDYPGRTVYARIWRVQVGTVPLYLLDTNIEPNNPYDHDITDELYGGDQDLRIHQEIMLGIGGVRALKALGIKPKVYHLNEGHSAFLILERIRLLIQDEGLTFDEAKQVAQASQIFTTHTPVSAGFDLFPPDKAMYYVGHYADVFGLGKEEFLALGRENTGDLSSPYSMAALALKTSSFTNGVSLLHGEVSRVMFKGLWSDLPLAEVPITAITNGVHARSVVAKSTQELYDRYLGLSWSDKGVDSSVWERVDSIPDEELWRNHERCRSEMVVSLRERLLKHLRDRGAKPAELARAQEVLDPSVLTIGFARRFATYKRANLFMRDMERIKHIMMGNKDRKVQFVISGKAHPKDIPGKELIRQIIHTIREAGIDNNVVFIPNYDIYIARLMVAGCDVWLNTPRRPREASGTSGMKAAMNGLPNLSILDGWWDEADYIRTGWSIGNGEEYDDPDYEDEVEANALYDLFEQEVVPLFYNRDQEGIPRGWVAKMKDAIRL
;
A
#
# COMPACT_ATOMS: atom_id res chain seq x y z
N MET A 1 -17.26 6.77 21.21
CA MET A 1 -18.35 7.72 21.52
C MET A 1 -18.63 8.47 20.23
N GLN A 2 -19.72 8.17 19.53
CA GLN A 2 -20.06 8.88 18.30
C GLN A 2 -20.55 10.31 18.65
N PRO A 3 -20.11 11.35 17.93
CA PRO A 3 -20.44 12.73 18.26
C PRO A 3 -21.94 13.00 18.04
N ILE A 4 -22.61 13.57 19.06
CA ILE A 4 -24.05 13.89 19.05
C ILE A 4 -24.38 15.04 18.06
N ARG A 5 -23.40 15.91 17.78
CA ARG A 5 -23.46 16.98 16.77
C ARG A 5 -22.05 17.29 16.25
N THR A 6 -21.90 17.38 14.94
CA THR A 6 -20.64 17.74 14.27
C THR A 6 -20.76 19.16 13.72
N PHE A 7 -19.86 20.06 14.11
CA PHE A 7 -19.77 21.40 13.52
C PHE A 7 -18.65 21.40 12.50
N ASN A 8 -18.95 21.72 11.24
CA ASN A 8 -17.93 21.89 10.22
C ASN A 8 -17.41 23.34 10.27
N VAL A 9 -16.17 23.52 10.73
CA VAL A 9 -15.49 24.81 10.74
C VAL A 9 -14.61 24.88 9.50
N SER A 10 -15.08 25.56 8.47
CA SER A 10 -14.26 25.83 7.29
C SER A 10 -13.37 27.05 7.54
N PRO A 11 -12.07 26.98 7.20
CA PRO A 11 -11.18 28.12 7.40
C PRO A 11 -11.55 29.26 6.46
N SER A 12 -11.60 30.47 7.04
CA SER A 12 -11.77 31.72 6.31
C SER A 12 -10.43 32.16 5.72
N LEU A 13 -10.04 31.53 4.61
CA LEU A 13 -8.80 31.90 3.92
C LEU A 13 -8.90 33.32 3.38
N PRO A 14 -7.90 34.18 3.64
CA PRO A 14 -7.74 35.43 2.91
C PRO A 14 -7.79 35.18 1.41
N LYS A 15 -8.41 36.07 0.63
CA LYS A 15 -8.59 35.92 -0.82
C LYS A 15 -7.30 35.53 -1.57
N PRO A 16 -6.11 36.09 -1.27
CA PRO A 16 -4.87 35.66 -1.90
C PRO A 16 -4.55 34.17 -1.70
N LEU A 17 -4.95 33.58 -0.56
CA LEU A 17 -4.61 32.22 -0.15
C LEU A 17 -5.62 31.15 -0.58
N GLU A 18 -6.72 31.51 -1.26
CA GLU A 18 -7.70 30.54 -1.76
C GLU A 18 -7.12 29.40 -2.65
N PRO A 19 -6.02 29.59 -3.42
CA PRO A 19 -5.38 28.47 -4.12
C PRO A 19 -4.93 27.33 -3.20
N LEU A 20 -4.63 27.59 -1.92
CA LEU A 20 -4.30 26.54 -0.94
C LEU A 20 -5.45 25.53 -0.78
N ARG A 21 -6.70 25.97 -0.89
CA ARG A 21 -7.87 25.08 -0.80
C ARG A 21 -7.84 24.06 -1.94
N LYS A 22 -7.62 24.51 -3.17
CA LYS A 22 -7.50 23.62 -4.33
C LYS A 22 -6.33 22.64 -4.17
N LEU A 23 -5.18 23.13 -3.72
CA LEU A 23 -4.00 22.30 -3.48
C LEU A 23 -4.23 21.25 -2.38
N ALA A 24 -4.94 21.60 -1.31
CA ALA A 24 -5.18 20.70 -0.18
C ALA A 24 -6.08 19.50 -0.55
N TYR A 25 -7.05 19.69 -1.43
CA TYR A 25 -8.04 18.67 -1.80
C TYR A 25 -7.66 17.78 -2.99
N ASN A 26 -6.49 17.99 -3.62
CA ASN A 26 -5.97 17.10 -4.66
C ASN A 26 -4.67 16.44 -4.20
N LEU A 27 -4.66 15.11 -4.05
CA LEU A 27 -3.53 14.37 -3.50
C LEU A 27 -2.23 14.45 -4.31
N HIS A 28 -2.23 15.10 -5.49
CA HIS A 28 -1.00 15.44 -6.21
C HIS A 28 0.03 16.15 -5.33
N TRP A 29 -0.41 16.87 -4.28
CA TRP A 29 0.50 17.41 -3.27
C TRP A 29 1.41 16.34 -2.65
N ASP A 30 1.02 15.06 -2.61
CA ASP A 30 1.82 13.99 -2.01
C ASP A 30 3.03 13.57 -2.87
N TRP A 31 3.04 13.80 -4.17
CA TRP A 31 4.21 13.51 -5.01
C TRP A 31 4.74 14.75 -5.73
N ASN A 32 4.27 15.93 -5.32
CA ASN A 32 4.78 17.23 -5.74
C ASN A 32 5.54 17.92 -4.61
N VAL A 33 6.86 18.02 -4.75
CA VAL A 33 7.76 18.58 -3.73
C VAL A 33 7.44 20.05 -3.42
N GLU A 34 7.16 20.88 -4.44
CA GLU A 34 6.85 22.32 -4.26
C GLU A 34 5.62 22.51 -3.37
N THR A 35 4.57 21.70 -3.59
CA THR A 35 3.33 21.77 -2.82
C THR A 35 3.52 21.25 -1.39
N LYS A 36 4.28 20.16 -1.18
CA LYS A 36 4.64 19.72 0.19
C LYS A 36 5.42 20.78 0.95
N ASP A 37 6.43 21.37 0.30
CA ASP A 37 7.25 22.42 0.90
C ASP A 37 6.41 23.64 1.26
N LEU A 38 5.41 23.99 0.43
CA LEU A 38 4.50 25.09 0.68
C LEU A 38 3.72 24.90 1.98
N PHE A 39 3.08 23.73 2.17
CA PHE A 39 2.36 23.43 3.40
C PHE A 39 3.30 23.35 4.61
N ARG A 40 4.48 22.76 4.48
CA ARG A 40 5.46 22.75 5.59
C ARG A 40 5.94 24.15 5.98
N ARG A 41 6.12 25.05 4.99
CA ARG A 41 6.53 26.45 5.23
C ARG A 41 5.43 27.26 5.92
N LEU A 42 4.17 26.90 5.69
CA LEU A 42 3.04 27.57 6.32
C LEU A 42 3.13 27.45 7.86
N ASP A 43 3.32 26.23 8.37
CA ASP A 43 3.66 25.93 9.76
C ASP A 43 4.19 24.48 9.87
N ARG A 44 5.45 24.32 10.33
CA ARG A 44 6.12 23.02 10.38
C ARG A 44 5.54 22.11 11.46
N ASP A 45 5.28 22.64 12.65
CA ASP A 45 4.83 21.83 13.78
C ASP A 45 3.37 21.39 13.57
N LEU A 46 2.56 22.26 12.95
CA LEU A 46 1.19 21.93 12.57
C LEU A 46 1.15 20.90 11.43
N TRP A 47 2.07 20.97 10.47
CA TRP A 47 2.21 19.97 9.40
C TRP A 47 2.48 18.56 9.97
N GLU A 48 3.38 18.44 10.95
CA GLU A 48 3.69 17.16 11.61
C GLU A 48 2.53 16.68 12.50
N SER A 49 1.96 17.57 13.32
CA SER A 49 0.88 17.21 14.26
C SER A 49 -0.46 16.89 13.59
N SER A 50 -0.72 17.46 12.41
CA SER A 50 -1.88 17.13 11.56
C SER A 50 -1.70 15.84 10.76
N ARG A 51 -0.59 15.11 10.93
CA ARG A 51 -0.21 13.94 10.12
C ARG A 51 -0.16 14.25 8.63
N HIS A 52 0.47 15.37 8.27
CA HIS A 52 0.65 15.77 6.87
C HIS A 52 -0.69 15.99 6.14
N ASN A 53 -1.73 16.43 6.88
CA ASN A 53 -3.06 16.66 6.32
C ASN A 53 -3.25 18.16 6.04
N PRO A 54 -3.17 18.61 4.78
CA PRO A 54 -3.33 20.02 4.46
C PRO A 54 -4.74 20.54 4.76
N VAL A 55 -5.78 19.70 4.71
CA VAL A 55 -7.16 20.12 5.02
C VAL A 55 -7.31 20.41 6.51
N LEU A 56 -6.92 19.46 7.37
CA LEU A 56 -6.94 19.65 8.82
C LEU A 56 -6.02 20.81 9.24
N MET A 57 -4.83 20.92 8.62
CA MET A 57 -3.91 22.02 8.87
C MET A 57 -4.56 23.38 8.60
N LEU A 58 -5.18 23.56 7.43
CA LEU A 58 -5.86 24.81 7.11
C LEU A 58 -7.05 25.09 8.05
N GLY A 59 -7.75 24.05 8.53
CA GLY A 59 -8.84 24.19 9.50
C GLY A 59 -8.39 24.51 10.93
N THR A 60 -7.11 24.29 11.26
CA THR A 60 -6.57 24.43 12.63
C THR A 60 -5.57 25.58 12.79
N ILE A 61 -5.00 26.07 11.69
CA ILE A 61 -4.05 27.18 11.70
C ILE A 61 -4.70 28.47 12.21
N SER A 62 -3.93 29.27 12.94
CA SER A 62 -4.44 30.54 13.46
C SER A 62 -4.72 31.54 12.34
N GLN A 63 -5.79 32.32 12.50
CA GLN A 63 -6.16 33.38 11.56
C GLN A 63 -5.02 34.43 11.40
N ALA A 64 -4.34 34.78 12.49
CA ALA A 64 -3.21 35.71 12.47
C ALA A 64 -2.06 35.23 11.57
N ARG A 65 -1.78 33.91 11.58
CA ARG A 65 -0.76 33.33 10.71
C ARG A 65 -1.18 33.37 9.23
N LEU A 66 -2.46 33.14 8.93
CA LEU A 66 -2.99 33.27 7.57
C LEU A 66 -2.93 34.71 7.06
N GLU A 67 -3.20 35.69 7.91
CA GLU A 67 -3.08 37.11 7.57
C GLU A 67 -1.62 37.51 7.33
N GLU A 68 -0.70 37.05 8.18
CA GLU A 68 0.75 37.25 8.01
C GLU A 68 1.26 36.69 6.67
N VAL A 69 0.95 35.43 6.36
CA VAL A 69 1.43 34.81 5.11
C VAL A 69 0.70 35.31 3.86
N ALA A 70 -0.46 35.95 4.03
CA ALA A 70 -1.14 36.65 2.93
C ALA A 70 -0.42 37.94 2.52
N GLU A 71 0.48 38.47 3.35
CA GLU A 71 1.33 39.63 3.05
C GLU A 71 2.78 39.23 2.66
N ASP A 72 3.17 37.96 2.81
CA ASP A 72 4.49 37.43 2.39
C ASP A 72 4.52 37.18 0.87
N GLU A 73 5.10 38.12 0.12
CA GLU A 73 5.27 38.02 -1.34
C GLU A 73 6.00 36.72 -1.78
N GLY A 74 6.97 36.26 -1.00
CA GLY A 74 7.71 35.04 -1.29
C GLY A 74 6.89 33.78 -1.07
N PHE A 75 5.95 33.78 -0.12
CA PHE A 75 5.00 32.69 0.07
C PHE A 75 3.97 32.66 -1.06
N LEU A 76 3.39 33.82 -1.40
CA LEU A 76 2.43 33.94 -2.49
C LEU A 76 3.01 33.47 -3.83
N ALA A 77 4.24 33.87 -4.15
CA ALA A 77 4.92 33.43 -5.37
C ALA A 77 5.13 31.90 -5.42
N GLN A 78 5.48 31.27 -4.29
CA GLN A 78 5.61 29.82 -4.19
C GLN A 78 4.25 29.12 -4.38
N MET A 79 3.20 29.62 -3.74
CA MET A 79 1.85 29.10 -3.86
C MET A 79 1.33 29.20 -5.30
N GLU A 80 1.57 30.31 -5.99
CA GLU A 80 1.21 30.46 -7.40
C GLU A 80 1.95 29.48 -8.31
N ARG A 81 3.24 29.17 -8.01
CA ARG A 81 3.98 28.13 -8.74
C ARG A 81 3.39 26.75 -8.50
N ALA A 82 3.11 26.39 -7.25
CA ALA A 82 2.49 25.11 -6.89
C ALA A 82 1.10 24.96 -7.55
N SER A 83 0.27 26.01 -7.51
CA SER A 83 -1.04 26.01 -8.17
C SER A 83 -0.92 25.87 -9.69
N ARG A 84 0.03 26.57 -10.33
CA ARG A 84 0.29 26.43 -11.77
C ARG A 84 0.76 25.03 -12.14
N GLN A 85 1.65 24.43 -11.36
CA GLN A 85 2.09 23.04 -11.58
C GLN A 85 0.92 22.06 -11.54
N LEU A 86 -0.01 22.21 -10.59
CA LEU A 86 -1.22 21.39 -10.58
C LEU A 86 -2.11 21.66 -11.80
N ASP A 87 -2.30 22.92 -12.19
CA ASP A 87 -3.08 23.26 -13.38
C ASP A 87 -2.51 22.70 -14.68
N ASP A 88 -1.18 22.74 -14.82
CA ASP A 88 -0.47 22.20 -15.98
C ASP A 88 -0.57 20.68 -15.99
N TYR A 89 -0.33 20.02 -14.85
CA TYR A 89 -0.46 18.57 -14.68
C TYR A 89 -1.85 18.07 -15.10
N LEU A 90 -2.92 18.73 -14.65
CA LEU A 90 -4.30 18.33 -14.96
C LEU A 90 -4.70 18.58 -16.43
N LYS A 91 -4.00 19.47 -17.14
CA LYS A 91 -4.29 19.81 -18.55
C LYS A 91 -3.36 19.11 -19.54
N GLU A 92 -2.25 18.57 -19.08
CA GLU A 92 -1.19 18.06 -19.93
C GLU A 92 -1.67 16.98 -20.92
N ARG A 93 -1.01 16.92 -22.08
CA ARG A 93 -1.22 15.84 -23.03
C ARG A 93 -0.50 14.58 -22.56
N THR A 94 -1.28 13.71 -21.93
CA THR A 94 -0.81 12.52 -21.23
C THR A 94 -0.27 11.42 -22.16
N TRP A 95 0.50 10.48 -21.59
CA TRP A 95 1.01 9.30 -22.30
C TRP A 95 -0.13 8.53 -22.98
N TYR A 96 -1.25 8.34 -22.27
CA TYR A 96 -2.41 7.62 -22.78
C TYR A 96 -2.99 8.28 -24.04
N ARG A 97 -3.22 9.60 -24.03
CA ARG A 97 -3.72 10.32 -25.21
C ARG A 97 -2.76 10.27 -26.39
N LYS A 98 -1.45 10.19 -26.15
CA LYS A 98 -0.43 10.09 -27.21
C LYS A 98 -0.45 8.71 -27.88
N HIS A 99 -0.65 7.63 -27.11
CA HIS A 99 -0.55 6.25 -27.62
C HIS A 99 -1.90 5.63 -28.03
N ARG A 100 -3.01 6.05 -27.43
CA ARG A 100 -4.34 5.46 -27.71
C ARG A 100 -4.97 5.93 -29.03
N GLY A 101 -4.46 6.99 -29.65
CA GLY A 101 -5.00 7.52 -30.92
C GLY A 101 -6.26 8.38 -30.74
N LYS A 102 -7.25 8.27 -31.65
CA LYS A 102 -8.57 8.92 -31.50
C LYS A 102 -9.30 8.29 -30.31
N THR A 103 -9.15 8.89 -29.14
CA THR A 103 -9.86 8.49 -27.93
C THR A 103 -11.35 8.70 -28.19
N GLU A 104 -12.15 7.64 -28.02
CA GLU A 104 -13.59 7.84 -27.90
C GLU A 104 -13.85 8.76 -26.70
N VAL A 105 -14.78 9.70 -26.85
CA VAL A 105 -15.02 10.79 -25.88
C VAL A 105 -15.41 10.27 -24.49
N ASN A 106 -15.79 8.99 -24.37
CA ASN A 106 -16.33 8.37 -23.15
C ASN A 106 -15.61 7.07 -22.72
N GLU A 107 -14.35 6.84 -23.11
CA GLU A 107 -13.60 5.67 -22.61
C GLU A 107 -13.31 5.83 -21.10
N CYS A 108 -13.65 4.82 -20.29
CA CYS A 108 -13.47 4.83 -18.84
C CYS A 108 -13.22 3.41 -18.33
N TYR A 109 -12.34 3.25 -17.34
CA TYR A 109 -12.04 1.97 -16.68
C TYR A 109 -12.28 2.10 -15.18
N ALA A 110 -12.86 1.08 -14.55
CA ALA A 110 -13.11 1.07 -13.12
C ALA A 110 -12.20 0.09 -12.39
N TYR A 111 -11.54 0.56 -11.34
CA TYR A 111 -10.66 -0.23 -10.49
C TYR A 111 -11.29 -0.41 -9.10
N PHE A 112 -11.53 -1.65 -8.69
CA PHE A 112 -12.17 -1.98 -7.42
C PHE A 112 -11.15 -2.60 -6.49
N CYS A 113 -11.04 -2.05 -5.27
CA CYS A 113 -10.18 -2.59 -4.23
C CYS A 113 -10.78 -2.29 -2.85
N ALA A 114 -10.54 -3.19 -1.89
CA ALA A 114 -10.94 -3.00 -0.51
C ALA A 114 -10.06 -1.97 0.22
N GLU A 115 -8.83 -1.70 -0.26
CA GLU A 115 -7.91 -0.78 0.42
C GLU A 115 -7.12 0.12 -0.54
N TYR A 116 -6.75 1.31 -0.07
CA TYR A 116 -5.97 2.30 -0.83
C TYR A 116 -4.93 3.01 0.05
N GLY A 117 -3.65 2.68 -0.17
CA GLY A 117 -2.50 3.28 0.52
C GLY A 117 -1.99 4.50 -0.24
N LEU A 118 -2.65 5.65 -0.03
CA LEU A 118 -2.37 6.88 -0.79
C LEU A 118 -1.45 7.84 -0.04
N VAL A 119 -1.87 8.26 1.17
CA VAL A 119 -1.22 9.29 1.99
C VAL A 119 -1.40 8.97 3.48
N ASP A 120 -0.52 9.50 4.32
CA ASP A 120 -0.50 9.27 5.78
C ASP A 120 -1.82 9.68 6.47
N CYS A 121 -2.43 10.78 6.03
CA CYS A 121 -3.69 11.28 6.59
C CYS A 121 -4.95 10.54 6.11
N LEU A 122 -4.83 9.50 5.28
CA LEU A 122 -5.96 8.72 4.77
C LEU A 122 -5.72 7.22 5.04
N PRO A 123 -5.95 6.75 6.28
CA PRO A 123 -5.55 5.41 6.73
C PRO A 123 -6.56 4.31 6.31
N ILE A 124 -6.90 4.25 5.02
CA ILE A 124 -7.83 3.26 4.44
C ILE A 124 -7.11 2.06 3.81
N TYR A 125 -6.00 1.64 4.43
CA TYR A 125 -5.20 0.50 3.99
C TYR A 125 -4.54 -0.23 5.16
N SER A 126 -4.18 -1.49 4.94
CA SER A 126 -3.51 -2.35 5.91
C SER A 126 -2.12 -2.80 5.45
N GLY A 127 -1.91 -3.03 4.15
CA GLY A 127 -0.72 -3.71 3.66
C GLY A 127 -0.37 -3.44 2.20
N GLY A 128 0.32 -4.40 1.59
CA GLY A 128 0.90 -4.28 0.25
C GLY A 128 -0.13 -4.13 -0.87
N LEU A 129 -1.30 -4.76 -0.74
CA LEU A 129 -2.40 -4.68 -1.73
C LEU A 129 -2.89 -3.23 -1.86
N GLY A 130 -3.17 -2.56 -0.75
CA GLY A 130 -3.64 -1.18 -0.73
C GLY A 130 -2.55 -0.20 -1.16
N VAL A 131 -1.31 -0.42 -0.75
CA VAL A 131 -0.18 0.41 -1.20
C VAL A 131 0.02 0.29 -2.72
N LEU A 132 -0.12 -0.91 -3.29
CA LEU A 132 -0.12 -1.11 -4.74
C LEU A 132 -1.31 -0.41 -5.41
N ALA A 133 -2.51 -0.54 -4.86
CA ALA A 133 -3.69 0.18 -5.37
C ALA A 133 -3.44 1.70 -5.40
N GLY A 134 -2.82 2.25 -4.36
CA GLY A 134 -2.39 3.65 -4.32
C GLY A 134 -1.36 3.99 -5.40
N ASP A 135 -0.32 3.16 -5.55
CA ASP A 135 0.70 3.32 -6.59
C ASP A 135 0.09 3.22 -8.01
N HIS A 136 -0.90 2.35 -8.23
CA HIS A 136 -1.69 2.26 -9.47
C HIS A 136 -2.46 3.55 -9.75
N LEU A 137 -3.17 4.11 -8.78
CA LEU A 137 -3.95 5.34 -9.01
C LEU A 137 -3.04 6.52 -9.36
N LYS A 138 -1.89 6.64 -8.69
CA LYS A 138 -0.92 7.70 -8.96
C LYS A 138 -0.28 7.53 -10.34
N SER A 139 0.17 6.33 -10.69
CA SER A 139 0.69 6.04 -12.03
C SER A 139 -0.37 6.21 -13.12
N ALA A 140 -1.62 5.82 -12.87
CA ALA A 140 -2.71 6.04 -13.79
C ALA A 140 -3.00 7.53 -14.02
N SER A 141 -2.85 8.33 -12.96
CA SER A 141 -2.94 9.78 -13.03
C SER A 141 -1.83 10.37 -13.90
N ASP A 142 -0.56 10.00 -13.66
CA ASP A 142 0.59 10.47 -14.44
C ASP A 142 0.50 10.07 -15.92
N LEU A 143 0.05 8.84 -16.20
CA LEU A 143 -0.18 8.36 -17.56
C LEU A 143 -1.44 8.96 -18.20
N GLY A 144 -2.31 9.58 -17.42
CA GLY A 144 -3.62 10.10 -17.82
C GLY A 144 -4.57 9.05 -18.36
N LEU A 145 -4.56 7.87 -17.73
CA LEU A 145 -5.56 6.84 -17.98
C LEU A 145 -6.93 7.35 -17.49
N PRO A 146 -8.02 7.15 -18.26
CA PRO A 146 -9.36 7.51 -17.84
C PRO A 146 -9.90 6.48 -16.83
N LEU A 147 -9.21 6.39 -15.69
CA LEU A 147 -9.50 5.47 -14.61
C LEU A 147 -10.39 6.16 -13.57
N VAL A 148 -11.35 5.43 -13.05
CA VAL A 148 -12.03 5.73 -11.79
C VAL A 148 -11.79 4.58 -10.83
N ALA A 149 -11.68 4.88 -9.54
CA ALA A 149 -11.49 3.85 -8.53
C ALA A 149 -12.67 3.79 -7.56
N VAL A 150 -12.92 2.62 -6.99
CA VAL A 150 -14.02 2.37 -6.06
C VAL A 150 -13.51 1.59 -4.84
N GLY A 151 -13.92 2.02 -3.65
CA GLY A 151 -13.59 1.40 -2.38
C GLY A 151 -14.62 1.70 -1.29
N LEU A 152 -14.28 1.34 -0.05
CA LEU A 152 -15.05 1.71 1.15
C LEU A 152 -14.30 2.77 1.95
N LEU A 153 -15.03 3.68 2.60
CA LEU A 153 -14.47 4.70 3.47
C LEU A 153 -14.53 4.25 4.92
N TYR A 154 -13.42 3.73 5.44
CA TYR A 154 -13.37 3.18 6.80
C TYR A 154 -13.27 4.28 7.87
N GLN A 155 -14.26 4.34 8.77
CA GLN A 155 -14.33 5.31 9.87
C GLN A 155 -13.16 5.15 10.84
N GLU A 156 -12.64 3.94 11.06
CA GLU A 156 -11.53 3.68 11.99
C GLU A 156 -10.25 3.19 11.28
N GLY A 157 -10.32 2.98 9.96
CA GLY A 157 -9.20 2.49 9.15
C GLY A 157 -8.86 1.04 9.49
N TYR A 158 -7.56 0.69 9.48
CA TYR A 158 -7.10 -0.64 9.93
C TYR A 158 -6.95 -0.70 11.46
N PHE A 159 -5.82 -0.23 12.00
CA PHE A 159 -5.65 0.09 13.41
C PHE A 159 -4.33 0.85 13.62
N ALA A 160 -4.26 1.60 14.72
CA ALA A 160 -3.02 2.15 15.26
C ALA A 160 -2.40 1.16 16.27
N GLN A 161 -1.17 0.74 15.99
CA GLN A 161 -0.45 -0.23 16.83
C GLN A 161 0.14 0.47 18.06
N TYR A 162 0.07 -0.18 19.22
CA TYR A 162 0.96 0.15 20.32
C TYR A 162 1.46 -1.10 21.04
N LEU A 163 2.62 -0.98 21.69
CA LEU A 163 3.21 -2.09 22.42
C LEU A 163 3.03 -1.84 23.92
N ASN A 164 2.48 -2.82 24.63
CA ASN A 164 2.45 -2.75 26.09
C ASN A 164 3.87 -2.91 26.69
N ALA A 165 4.00 -2.88 28.01
CA ALA A 165 5.30 -3.00 28.68
C ALA A 165 6.04 -4.31 28.33
N ASP A 166 5.28 -5.37 28.09
CA ASP A 166 5.76 -6.71 27.74
C ASP A 166 6.12 -6.84 26.25
N GLY A 167 5.93 -5.80 25.42
CA GLY A 167 6.17 -5.87 23.98
C GLY A 167 5.04 -6.54 23.20
N TRP A 168 3.93 -6.89 23.85
CA TRP A 168 2.75 -7.41 23.17
C TRP A 168 2.04 -6.29 22.40
N GLN A 169 1.69 -6.58 21.15
CA GLN A 169 0.91 -5.68 20.31
C GLN A 169 -0.52 -5.52 20.81
N GLN A 170 -0.96 -4.28 20.86
CA GLN A 170 -2.32 -3.86 21.12
C GLN A 170 -2.81 -2.94 19.98
N GLU A 171 -4.12 -2.95 19.77
CA GLU A 171 -4.80 -2.18 18.73
C GLU A 171 -5.54 -0.97 19.33
N ARG A 172 -5.48 0.18 18.65
CA ARG A 172 -6.40 1.31 18.85
C ARG A 172 -7.06 1.65 17.53
N TYR A 173 -8.31 2.06 17.61
CA TYR A 173 -9.14 2.39 16.45
C TYR A 173 -9.56 3.87 16.56
N PRO A 174 -8.68 4.81 16.16
CA PRO A 174 -9.03 6.22 16.18
C PRO A 174 -10.03 6.53 15.06
N ALA A 175 -11.12 7.21 15.40
CA ALA A 175 -12.08 7.65 14.41
C ALA A 175 -11.50 8.74 13.48
N ASN A 176 -11.67 8.55 12.18
CA ASN A 176 -11.31 9.45 11.11
C ASN A 176 -12.36 10.55 10.96
N ASP A 177 -11.95 11.81 11.09
CA ASP A 177 -12.84 12.93 10.81
C ASP A 177 -12.87 13.25 9.31
N PHE A 178 -13.81 12.62 8.59
CA PHE A 178 -13.94 12.75 7.14
C PHE A 178 -14.09 14.20 6.65
N TYR A 179 -14.67 15.09 7.45
CA TYR A 179 -14.86 16.49 7.05
C TYR A 179 -13.55 17.30 7.09
N ASN A 180 -12.55 16.83 7.82
CA ASN A 180 -11.22 17.41 7.90
C ASN A 180 -10.17 16.62 7.08
N MET A 181 -10.62 15.71 6.23
CA MET A 181 -9.79 14.95 5.29
C MET A 181 -9.90 15.52 3.87
N PRO A 182 -8.97 15.20 2.96
CA PRO A 182 -9.03 15.58 1.54
C PRO A 182 -10.12 14.78 0.78
N LEU A 183 -11.38 14.94 1.22
CA LEU A 183 -12.57 14.26 0.74
C LEU A 183 -13.61 15.29 0.26
N HIS A 184 -14.27 14.98 -0.85
CA HIS A 184 -15.44 15.70 -1.33
C HIS A 184 -16.68 14.83 -1.16
N LEU A 185 -17.73 15.36 -0.54
CA LEU A 185 -19.02 14.69 -0.52
C LEU A 185 -19.71 14.90 -1.87
N GLU A 186 -20.03 13.82 -2.57
CA GLU A 186 -20.74 13.90 -3.85
C GLU A 186 -22.21 14.24 -3.63
N ARG A 187 -22.75 15.10 -4.49
CA ARG A 187 -24.09 15.69 -4.34
C ARG A 187 -24.89 15.55 -5.62
N ASN A 188 -26.20 15.42 -5.45
CA ASN A 188 -27.15 15.50 -6.54
C ASN A 188 -27.21 16.95 -7.10
N PRO A 189 -27.76 17.15 -8.31
CA PRO A 189 -27.90 18.49 -8.90
C PRO A 189 -28.70 19.51 -8.05
N ASP A 190 -29.55 19.03 -7.15
CA ASP A 190 -30.31 19.85 -6.19
C ASP A 190 -29.53 20.22 -4.92
N GLY A 191 -28.29 19.74 -4.79
CA GLY A 191 -27.41 19.95 -3.64
C GLY A 191 -27.58 18.94 -2.51
N SER A 192 -28.52 18.00 -2.59
CA SER A 192 -28.66 16.93 -1.61
C SER A 192 -27.46 15.98 -1.65
N GLU A 193 -27.18 15.27 -0.56
CA GLU A 193 -26.16 14.22 -0.56
C GLU A 193 -26.54 13.14 -1.56
N MET A 194 -25.58 12.72 -2.39
CA MET A 194 -25.79 11.57 -3.27
C MET A 194 -25.72 10.29 -2.45
N ARG A 195 -26.74 9.45 -2.59
CA ARG A 195 -26.88 8.19 -1.85
C ARG A 195 -27.23 7.07 -2.81
N ILE A 196 -26.74 5.87 -2.50
CA ILE A 196 -27.15 4.62 -3.14
C ILE A 196 -27.87 3.73 -2.14
N GLU A 197 -28.61 2.79 -2.68
CA GLU A 197 -29.36 1.78 -1.95
C GLU A 197 -28.85 0.41 -2.35
N VAL A 198 -28.61 -0.47 -1.38
CA VAL A 198 -28.19 -1.86 -1.58
C VAL A 198 -29.10 -2.77 -0.77
N ASP A 199 -29.58 -3.82 -1.42
CA ASP A 199 -30.54 -4.75 -0.82
C ASP A 199 -29.80 -5.80 0.01
N TYR A 200 -30.16 -5.89 1.29
CA TYR A 200 -29.71 -6.92 2.22
C TYR A 200 -30.92 -7.74 2.69
N PRO A 201 -30.71 -8.95 3.24
CA PRO A 201 -31.80 -9.73 3.78
C PRO A 201 -32.61 -8.96 4.83
N GLY A 202 -33.88 -8.72 4.52
CA GLY A 202 -34.85 -8.04 5.39
C GLY A 202 -34.70 -6.52 5.51
N ARG A 203 -33.76 -5.88 4.79
CA ARG A 203 -33.53 -4.42 4.89
C ARG A 203 -32.79 -3.84 3.69
N THR A 204 -32.93 -2.54 3.49
CA THR A 204 -32.11 -1.77 2.54
C THR A 204 -31.05 -1.00 3.30
N VAL A 205 -29.80 -1.12 2.87
CA VAL A 205 -28.67 -0.37 3.42
C VAL A 205 -28.32 0.76 2.46
N TYR A 206 -28.15 1.96 3.00
CA TYR A 206 -27.82 3.16 2.25
C TYR A 206 -26.32 3.45 2.37
N ALA A 207 -25.70 3.98 1.31
CA ALA A 207 -24.36 4.54 1.41
C ALA A 207 -24.30 5.91 0.75
N ARG A 208 -23.62 6.86 1.41
CA ARG A 208 -23.22 8.12 0.77
C ARG A 208 -21.91 7.92 0.02
N ILE A 209 -21.66 8.79 -0.95
CA ILE A 209 -20.47 8.70 -1.81
C ILE A 209 -19.53 9.86 -1.49
N TRP A 210 -18.30 9.52 -1.10
CA TRP A 210 -17.19 10.47 -1.00
C TRP A 210 -16.24 10.30 -2.17
N ARG A 211 -15.58 11.37 -2.59
CA ARG A 211 -14.53 11.37 -3.61
C ARG A 211 -13.23 11.89 -3.04
N VAL A 212 -12.17 11.11 -3.21
CA VAL A 212 -10.77 11.55 -3.11
C VAL A 212 -10.28 11.87 -4.53
N GLN A 213 -9.65 13.03 -4.74
CA GLN A 213 -9.04 13.34 -6.02
C GLN A 213 -7.55 12.98 -6.00
N VAL A 214 -7.16 11.93 -6.72
CA VAL A 214 -5.78 11.45 -6.87
C VAL A 214 -5.21 11.97 -8.19
N GLY A 215 -4.69 13.19 -8.18
CA GLY A 215 -4.27 13.85 -9.43
C GLY A 215 -5.44 14.01 -10.39
N THR A 216 -5.45 13.29 -11.53
CA THR A 216 -6.56 13.25 -12.49
C THR A 216 -7.58 12.13 -12.19
N VAL A 217 -7.25 11.15 -11.35
CA VAL A 217 -8.08 9.97 -11.08
C VAL A 217 -9.01 10.23 -9.88
N PRO A 218 -10.34 10.15 -10.05
CA PRO A 218 -11.26 10.16 -8.93
C PRO A 218 -11.36 8.75 -8.29
N LEU A 219 -11.20 8.70 -6.97
CA LEU A 219 -11.48 7.53 -6.14
C LEU A 219 -12.78 7.77 -5.35
N TYR A 220 -13.79 6.96 -5.61
CA TYR A 220 -15.06 7.00 -4.91
C TYR A 220 -15.08 6.00 -3.76
N LEU A 221 -15.42 6.47 -2.57
CA LEU A 221 -15.45 5.68 -1.34
C LEU A 221 -16.86 5.71 -0.75
N LEU A 222 -17.40 4.53 -0.45
CA LEU A 222 -18.74 4.36 0.08
C LEU A 222 -18.71 4.38 1.61
N ASP A 223 -19.67 5.08 2.20
CA ASP A 223 -19.80 5.25 3.63
C ASP A 223 -21.23 4.96 4.07
N THR A 224 -21.38 3.93 4.90
CA THR A 224 -22.65 3.44 5.44
C THR A 224 -22.98 4.02 6.81
N ASN A 225 -22.10 4.83 7.41
CA ASN A 225 -22.31 5.46 8.70
C ASN A 225 -23.21 6.71 8.56
N ILE A 226 -24.46 6.46 8.19
CA ILE A 226 -25.50 7.46 7.92
C ILE A 226 -26.89 6.97 8.31
N GLU A 227 -27.72 7.88 8.82
CA GLU A 227 -29.16 7.65 8.89
C GLU A 227 -29.76 7.53 7.48
N PRO A 228 -30.68 6.57 7.21
CA PRO A 228 -31.48 5.81 8.18
C PRO A 228 -30.96 4.38 8.48
N ASN A 229 -29.68 4.09 8.24
CA ASN A 229 -29.14 2.77 8.55
C ASN A 229 -29.21 2.50 10.06
N ASN A 230 -29.35 1.24 10.44
CA ASN A 230 -29.25 0.87 11.85
C ASN A 230 -27.76 0.83 12.26
N PRO A 231 -27.46 0.85 13.57
CA PRO A 231 -26.08 0.85 14.05
C PRO A 231 -25.21 -0.30 13.54
N TYR A 232 -25.78 -1.48 13.34
CA TYR A 232 -25.02 -2.63 12.82
C TYR A 232 -24.60 -2.45 11.36
N ASP A 233 -25.42 -1.75 10.56
CA ASP A 233 -25.08 -1.44 9.17
C ASP A 233 -24.09 -0.27 9.06
N HIS A 234 -23.92 0.56 10.10
CA HIS A 234 -22.84 1.56 10.13
C HIS A 234 -21.45 0.87 10.14
N ASP A 235 -21.35 -0.23 10.89
CA ASP A 235 -20.10 -0.98 11.10
C ASP A 235 -19.54 -1.57 9.79
N ILE A 236 -20.35 -1.69 8.72
CA ILE A 236 -19.90 -2.13 7.39
C ILE A 236 -18.71 -1.29 6.92
N THR A 237 -18.71 0.01 7.22
CA THR A 237 -17.63 0.93 6.86
C THR A 237 -16.87 1.47 8.07
N ASP A 238 -16.78 0.72 9.16
CA ASP A 238 -15.98 1.13 10.33
C ASP A 238 -14.52 0.66 10.22
N GLU A 239 -14.29 -0.65 10.28
CA GLU A 239 -12.95 -1.26 10.30
C GLU A 239 -12.61 -2.00 8.99
N LEU A 240 -11.39 -1.76 8.48
CA LEU A 240 -10.83 -2.53 7.37
C LEU A 240 -10.41 -3.93 7.85
N TYR A 241 -10.94 -4.98 7.22
CA TYR A 241 -10.73 -6.38 7.61
C TYR A 241 -11.21 -6.71 9.05
N GLY A 242 -12.08 -5.86 9.61
CA GLY A 242 -12.70 -6.06 10.92
C GLY A 242 -13.83 -7.08 10.93
N GLY A 243 -14.41 -7.26 12.11
CA GLY A 243 -15.62 -8.07 12.32
C GLY A 243 -15.48 -9.57 12.08
N ASP A 244 -16.61 -10.26 11.95
CA ASP A 244 -16.71 -11.69 11.67
C ASP A 244 -17.03 -11.95 10.18
N GLN A 245 -17.33 -13.20 9.83
CA GLN A 245 -17.68 -13.54 8.44
C GLN A 245 -18.95 -12.84 7.94
N ASP A 246 -19.86 -12.43 8.83
CA ASP A 246 -21.08 -11.71 8.42
C ASP A 246 -20.75 -10.26 8.07
N LEU A 247 -19.92 -9.58 8.87
CA LEU A 247 -19.47 -8.24 8.50
C LEU A 247 -18.65 -8.27 7.19
N ARG A 248 -17.80 -9.30 7.01
CA ARG A 248 -17.00 -9.45 5.79
C ARG A 248 -17.87 -9.59 4.54
N ILE A 249 -18.90 -10.44 4.54
CA ILE A 249 -19.78 -10.54 3.38
C ILE A 249 -20.57 -9.24 3.15
N HIS A 250 -20.95 -8.50 4.22
CA HIS A 250 -21.58 -7.20 4.06
C HIS A 250 -20.68 -6.16 3.41
N GLN A 251 -19.40 -6.13 3.80
CA GLN A 251 -18.38 -5.29 3.18
C GLN A 251 -18.21 -5.60 1.70
N GLU A 252 -18.12 -6.88 1.34
CA GLU A 252 -17.96 -7.30 -0.06
C GLU A 252 -19.21 -6.98 -0.91
N ILE A 253 -20.40 -7.09 -0.34
CA ILE A 253 -21.66 -6.68 -0.99
C ILE A 253 -21.64 -5.18 -1.25
N MET A 254 -21.31 -4.36 -0.24
CA MET A 254 -21.28 -2.91 -0.41
C MET A 254 -20.18 -2.48 -1.40
N LEU A 255 -18.98 -3.08 -1.31
CA LEU A 255 -17.87 -2.80 -2.23
C LEU A 255 -18.21 -3.19 -3.67
N GLY A 256 -18.71 -4.41 -3.88
CA GLY A 256 -19.00 -4.94 -5.21
C GLY A 256 -20.30 -4.39 -5.80
N ILE A 257 -21.43 -4.70 -5.17
CA ILE A 257 -22.77 -4.32 -5.64
C ILE A 257 -22.98 -2.82 -5.44
N GLY A 258 -22.72 -2.31 -4.24
CA GLY A 258 -22.84 -0.88 -3.94
C GLY A 258 -21.91 -0.04 -4.82
N GLY A 259 -20.68 -0.49 -5.06
CA GLY A 259 -19.74 0.20 -5.95
C GLY A 259 -20.24 0.33 -7.40
N VAL A 260 -20.84 -0.71 -7.96
CA VAL A 260 -21.47 -0.63 -9.30
C VAL A 260 -22.67 0.32 -9.30
N ARG A 261 -23.51 0.26 -8.26
CA ARG A 261 -24.64 1.20 -8.11
C ARG A 261 -24.17 2.65 -7.96
N ALA A 262 -23.06 2.90 -7.27
CA ALA A 262 -22.45 4.23 -7.15
C ALA A 262 -21.97 4.77 -8.49
N LEU A 263 -21.27 3.96 -9.29
CA LEU A 263 -20.87 4.36 -10.63
C LEU A 263 -22.08 4.70 -11.52
N LYS A 264 -23.16 3.92 -11.43
CA LYS A 264 -24.42 4.19 -12.14
C LYS A 264 -25.05 5.52 -11.67
N ALA A 265 -25.11 5.79 -10.36
CA ALA A 265 -25.63 7.03 -9.80
C ALA A 265 -24.82 8.27 -10.22
N LEU A 266 -23.50 8.13 -10.32
CA LEU A 266 -22.57 9.16 -10.81
C LEU A 266 -22.63 9.35 -12.34
N GLY A 267 -23.40 8.52 -13.07
CA GLY A 267 -23.47 8.54 -14.54
C GLY A 267 -22.21 8.02 -15.24
N ILE A 268 -21.36 7.29 -14.52
CA ILE A 268 -20.10 6.74 -15.04
C ILE A 268 -20.39 5.37 -15.66
N LYS A 269 -19.93 5.16 -16.90
CA LYS A 269 -20.09 3.90 -17.64
C LYS A 269 -18.73 3.32 -18.00
N PRO A 270 -18.11 2.51 -17.11
CA PRO A 270 -16.84 1.86 -17.39
C PRO A 270 -16.97 0.82 -18.50
N LYS A 271 -15.97 0.76 -19.38
CA LYS A 271 -15.82 -0.29 -20.39
C LYS A 271 -15.18 -1.55 -19.82
N VAL A 272 -14.31 -1.39 -18.82
CA VAL A 272 -13.59 -2.50 -18.17
C VAL A 272 -13.68 -2.32 -16.66
N TYR A 273 -13.86 -3.44 -15.96
CA TYR A 273 -13.85 -3.54 -14.51
C TYR A 273 -12.66 -4.38 -14.09
N HIS A 274 -11.79 -3.83 -13.24
CA HIS A 274 -10.63 -4.50 -12.69
C HIS A 274 -10.88 -4.81 -11.22
N LEU A 275 -10.97 -6.10 -10.91
CA LEU A 275 -11.07 -6.65 -9.57
C LEU A 275 -9.66 -6.87 -9.01
N ASN A 276 -9.28 -6.06 -8.04
CA ASN A 276 -8.02 -6.24 -7.32
C ASN A 276 -8.25 -7.10 -6.07
N GLU A 277 -7.92 -8.40 -6.19
CA GLU A 277 -8.31 -9.48 -5.26
C GLU A 277 -9.83 -9.76 -5.23
N GLY A 278 -10.23 -10.89 -4.62
CA GLY A 278 -11.59 -11.41 -4.63
C GLY A 278 -12.64 -10.55 -3.90
N HIS A 279 -12.25 -9.58 -3.06
CA HIS A 279 -13.15 -8.83 -2.18
C HIS A 279 -14.27 -8.06 -2.90
N SER A 280 -14.11 -7.77 -4.19
CA SER A 280 -15.10 -7.04 -4.98
C SER A 280 -15.92 -7.94 -5.92
N ALA A 281 -15.77 -9.26 -5.85
CA ALA A 281 -16.34 -10.18 -6.84
C ALA A 281 -17.87 -10.15 -6.93
N PHE A 282 -18.60 -9.70 -5.90
CA PHE A 282 -20.05 -9.50 -6.03
C PHE A 282 -20.44 -8.42 -7.04
N LEU A 283 -19.51 -7.56 -7.49
CA LEU A 283 -19.77 -6.65 -8.61
C LEU A 283 -20.20 -7.41 -9.87
N ILE A 284 -19.71 -8.65 -10.06
CA ILE A 284 -20.07 -9.50 -11.20
C ILE A 284 -21.57 -9.76 -11.23
N LEU A 285 -22.17 -10.04 -10.07
CA LEU A 285 -23.60 -10.33 -9.96
C LEU A 285 -24.42 -9.09 -10.34
N GLU A 286 -24.05 -7.93 -9.82
CA GLU A 286 -24.73 -6.67 -10.14
C GLU A 286 -24.61 -6.29 -11.61
N ARG A 287 -23.43 -6.51 -12.20
CA ARG A 287 -23.23 -6.26 -13.64
C ARG A 287 -24.11 -7.15 -14.51
N ILE A 288 -24.17 -8.45 -14.22
CA ILE A 288 -25.04 -9.38 -14.96
C ILE A 288 -26.50 -8.96 -14.79
N ARG A 289 -26.93 -8.62 -13.56
CA ARG A 289 -28.29 -8.12 -13.29
C ARG A 289 -28.64 -6.89 -14.12
N LEU A 290 -27.74 -5.90 -14.16
CA LEU A 290 -27.93 -4.68 -14.93
C LEU A 290 -27.99 -4.95 -16.43
N LEU A 291 -27.14 -5.83 -16.96
CA LEU A 291 -27.17 -6.23 -18.37
C LEU A 291 -28.49 -6.94 -18.75
N ILE A 292 -29.00 -7.81 -17.88
CA ILE A 292 -30.31 -8.45 -18.09
C ILE A 292 -31.43 -7.41 -18.09
N GLN A 293 -31.44 -6.49 -17.11
CA GLN A 293 -32.53 -5.54 -16.93
C GLN A 293 -32.50 -4.37 -17.91
N ASP A 294 -31.34 -3.77 -18.14
CA ASP A 294 -31.20 -2.55 -18.92
C ASP A 294 -31.05 -2.84 -20.42
N GLU A 295 -30.44 -3.98 -20.81
CA GLU A 295 -30.18 -4.37 -22.21
C GLU A 295 -31.06 -5.54 -22.68
N GLY A 296 -31.83 -6.17 -21.78
CA GLY A 296 -32.74 -7.27 -22.13
C GLY A 296 -32.03 -8.59 -22.49
N LEU A 297 -30.78 -8.77 -22.07
CA LEU A 297 -29.98 -9.96 -22.35
C LEU A 297 -30.44 -11.17 -21.52
N THR A 298 -30.20 -12.37 -22.03
CA THR A 298 -30.26 -13.60 -21.24
C THR A 298 -29.09 -13.67 -20.24
N PHE A 299 -29.18 -14.56 -19.24
CA PHE A 299 -28.08 -14.76 -18.29
C PHE A 299 -26.77 -15.14 -18.98
N ASP A 300 -26.79 -16.06 -19.95
CA ASP A 300 -25.59 -16.50 -20.66
C ASP A 300 -24.94 -15.38 -21.48
N GLU A 301 -25.75 -14.59 -22.19
CA GLU A 301 -25.28 -13.41 -22.94
C GLU A 301 -24.70 -12.35 -21.99
N ALA A 302 -25.42 -12.03 -20.90
CA ALA A 302 -24.99 -11.06 -19.90
C ALA A 302 -23.69 -11.50 -19.22
N LYS A 303 -23.55 -12.79 -18.88
CA LYS A 303 -22.33 -13.37 -18.31
C LYS A 303 -21.17 -13.26 -19.29
N GLN A 304 -21.37 -13.55 -20.58
CA GLN A 304 -20.31 -13.42 -21.60
C GLN A 304 -19.85 -11.96 -21.76
N VAL A 305 -20.79 -11.01 -21.82
CA VAL A 305 -20.47 -9.58 -21.88
C VAL A 305 -19.74 -9.13 -20.62
N ALA A 306 -20.21 -9.56 -19.45
CA ALA A 306 -19.56 -9.29 -18.19
C ALA A 306 -18.13 -9.84 -18.18
N GLN A 307 -17.92 -11.07 -18.64
CA GLN A 307 -16.61 -11.73 -18.68
C GLN A 307 -15.63 -11.03 -19.61
N ALA A 308 -16.07 -10.66 -20.83
CA ALA A 308 -15.24 -9.99 -21.83
C ALA A 308 -14.77 -8.58 -21.41
N SER A 309 -15.37 -8.01 -20.37
CA SER A 309 -15.09 -6.66 -19.86
C SER A 309 -14.52 -6.66 -18.44
N GLN A 310 -13.93 -7.79 -18.02
CA GLN A 310 -13.40 -7.97 -16.68
C GLN A 310 -11.96 -8.47 -16.65
N ILE A 311 -11.23 -7.92 -15.68
CA ILE A 311 -9.86 -8.25 -15.32
C ILE A 311 -9.84 -8.63 -13.85
N PHE A 312 -9.18 -9.73 -13.50
CA PHE A 312 -8.96 -10.16 -12.13
C PHE A 312 -7.47 -10.32 -11.83
N THR A 313 -7.00 -9.68 -10.77
CA THR A 313 -5.64 -9.86 -10.26
C THR A 313 -5.69 -10.54 -8.90
N THR A 314 -4.98 -11.66 -8.75
CA THR A 314 -4.79 -12.35 -7.47
C THR A 314 -3.45 -11.96 -6.86
N HIS A 315 -3.43 -11.73 -5.54
CA HIS A 315 -2.22 -11.38 -4.76
C HIS A 315 -1.87 -12.44 -3.72
N THR A 316 -2.72 -13.47 -3.61
CA THR A 316 -2.68 -14.43 -2.53
C THR A 316 -1.89 -15.67 -2.95
N PRO A 317 -0.74 -15.96 -2.32
CA PRO A 317 0.11 -17.10 -2.68
C PRO A 317 -0.31 -18.42 -2.02
N VAL A 318 -1.33 -18.41 -1.16
CA VAL A 318 -1.82 -19.59 -0.42
C VAL A 318 -3.34 -19.61 -0.33
N SER A 319 -3.99 -20.74 -0.60
CA SER A 319 -5.45 -20.85 -0.67
C SER A 319 -6.18 -20.42 0.62
N ALA A 320 -5.53 -20.56 1.78
CA ALA A 320 -6.07 -20.13 3.07
C ALA A 320 -6.27 -18.60 3.19
N GLY A 321 -5.74 -17.81 2.25
CA GLY A 321 -5.85 -16.35 2.23
C GLY A 321 -7.11 -15.81 1.55
N PHE A 322 -7.91 -16.65 0.87
CA PHE A 322 -9.11 -16.19 0.17
C PHE A 322 -10.33 -16.15 1.09
N ASP A 323 -11.23 -15.19 0.81
CA ASP A 323 -12.55 -15.15 1.42
C ASP A 323 -13.41 -16.30 0.90
N LEU A 324 -13.85 -17.16 1.83
CA LEU A 324 -14.67 -18.34 1.58
C LEU A 324 -15.95 -18.24 2.42
N PHE A 325 -17.10 -18.21 1.78
CA PHE A 325 -18.39 -18.14 2.46
C PHE A 325 -19.11 -19.49 2.47
N PRO A 326 -19.70 -19.91 3.60
CA PRO A 326 -20.59 -21.07 3.62
C PRO A 326 -21.71 -20.94 2.57
N PRO A 327 -22.11 -22.02 1.87
CA PRO A 327 -23.08 -21.94 0.77
C PRO A 327 -24.45 -21.39 1.18
N ASP A 328 -24.91 -21.72 2.38
CA ASP A 328 -26.13 -21.19 2.98
C ASP A 328 -26.03 -19.68 3.22
N LYS A 329 -24.87 -19.19 3.67
CA LYS A 329 -24.59 -17.77 3.84
C LYS A 329 -24.60 -17.03 2.51
N ALA A 330 -23.92 -17.56 1.49
CA ALA A 330 -23.94 -16.97 0.15
C ALA A 330 -25.38 -16.91 -0.42
N MET A 331 -26.15 -17.98 -0.29
CA MET A 331 -27.56 -17.99 -0.73
C MET A 331 -28.43 -17.02 0.07
N TYR A 332 -28.20 -16.89 1.38
CA TYR A 332 -28.97 -15.96 2.21
C TYR A 332 -28.79 -14.52 1.76
N TYR A 333 -27.54 -14.10 1.50
CA TYR A 333 -27.25 -12.70 1.16
C TYR A 333 -27.43 -12.36 -0.32
N VAL A 334 -26.91 -13.20 -1.23
CA VAL A 334 -26.90 -12.89 -2.67
C VAL A 334 -27.69 -13.90 -3.51
N GLY A 335 -28.35 -14.88 -2.89
CA GLY A 335 -29.11 -15.90 -3.61
C GLY A 335 -30.32 -15.37 -4.40
N HIS A 336 -30.83 -14.19 -4.07
CA HIS A 336 -31.90 -13.53 -4.83
C HIS A 336 -31.50 -13.20 -6.28
N TYR A 337 -30.19 -13.11 -6.58
CA TYR A 337 -29.71 -12.99 -7.96
C TYR A 337 -29.98 -14.26 -8.79
N ALA A 338 -30.07 -15.44 -8.15
CA ALA A 338 -30.41 -16.68 -8.85
C ALA A 338 -31.79 -16.58 -9.52
N ASP A 339 -32.77 -15.95 -8.84
CA ASP A 339 -34.11 -15.74 -9.38
C ASP A 339 -34.08 -14.78 -10.60
N VAL A 340 -33.26 -13.72 -10.53
CA VAL A 340 -33.10 -12.79 -11.65
C VAL A 340 -32.39 -13.43 -12.84
N PHE A 341 -31.46 -14.34 -12.57
CA PHE A 341 -30.69 -15.05 -13.60
C PHE A 341 -31.45 -16.26 -14.17
N GLY A 342 -32.55 -16.68 -13.54
CA GLY A 342 -33.28 -17.89 -13.91
C GLY A 342 -32.51 -19.18 -13.59
N LEU A 343 -31.65 -19.16 -12.57
CA LEU A 343 -30.80 -20.29 -12.18
C LEU A 343 -31.36 -21.02 -10.94
N GLY A 344 -31.19 -22.34 -10.90
CA GLY A 344 -31.35 -23.12 -9.68
C GLY A 344 -30.26 -22.81 -8.64
N LYS A 345 -30.53 -23.15 -7.38
CA LYS A 345 -29.58 -22.96 -6.26
C LYS A 345 -28.17 -23.49 -6.55
N GLU A 346 -28.08 -24.72 -7.05
CA GLU A 346 -26.77 -25.36 -7.29
C GLU A 346 -26.06 -24.75 -8.51
N GLU A 347 -26.79 -24.27 -9.51
CA GLU A 347 -26.21 -23.57 -10.67
C GLU A 347 -25.66 -22.20 -10.27
N PHE A 348 -26.37 -21.47 -9.41
CA PHE A 348 -25.88 -20.20 -8.86
C PHE A 348 -24.62 -20.40 -7.99
N LEU A 349 -24.65 -21.38 -7.08
CA LEU A 349 -23.49 -21.69 -6.23
C LEU A 349 -22.30 -22.20 -7.05
N ALA A 350 -22.54 -22.87 -8.19
CA ALA A 350 -21.48 -23.30 -9.10
C ALA A 350 -20.65 -22.14 -9.68
N LEU A 351 -21.17 -20.90 -9.67
CA LEU A 351 -20.41 -19.71 -10.06
C LEU A 351 -19.20 -19.47 -9.16
N GLY A 352 -19.33 -19.76 -7.86
CA GLY A 352 -18.26 -19.56 -6.87
C GLY A 352 -17.57 -20.85 -6.40
N ARG A 353 -17.90 -22.03 -6.94
CA ARG A 353 -17.27 -23.30 -6.54
C ARG A 353 -16.14 -23.69 -7.49
N GLU A 354 -15.02 -24.16 -6.97
CA GLU A 354 -13.97 -24.75 -7.81
C GLU A 354 -14.42 -26.09 -8.40
N ASN A 355 -14.87 -27.01 -7.54
CA ASN A 355 -15.46 -28.28 -7.93
C ASN A 355 -16.99 -28.21 -7.84
N THR A 356 -17.68 -28.15 -8.98
CA THR A 356 -19.14 -28.06 -9.03
C THR A 356 -19.85 -29.34 -8.58
N GLY A 357 -19.13 -30.48 -8.49
CA GLY A 357 -19.65 -31.74 -7.96
C GLY A 357 -19.64 -31.82 -6.43
N ASP A 358 -18.90 -30.95 -5.74
CA ASP A 358 -18.91 -30.87 -4.28
C ASP A 358 -19.91 -29.81 -3.80
N LEU A 359 -21.12 -30.26 -3.44
CA LEU A 359 -22.19 -29.38 -2.99
C LEU A 359 -21.92 -28.77 -1.61
N SER A 360 -20.96 -29.31 -0.85
CA SER A 360 -20.55 -28.78 0.46
C SER A 360 -19.46 -27.72 0.37
N SER A 361 -18.79 -27.61 -0.79
CA SER A 361 -17.71 -26.66 -1.03
C SER A 361 -18.18 -25.22 -0.80
N PRO A 362 -17.41 -24.40 -0.05
CA PRO A 362 -17.76 -23.01 0.19
C PRO A 362 -17.80 -22.21 -1.12
N TYR A 363 -18.52 -21.10 -1.08
CA TYR A 363 -18.55 -20.12 -2.16
C TYR A 363 -17.27 -19.28 -2.12
N SER A 364 -16.39 -19.50 -3.09
CA SER A 364 -15.10 -18.83 -3.24
C SER A 364 -15.23 -17.61 -4.14
N MET A 365 -14.82 -16.46 -3.60
CA MET A 365 -14.82 -15.19 -4.31
C MET A 365 -13.76 -15.15 -5.42
N ALA A 366 -12.62 -15.81 -5.21
CA ALA A 366 -11.60 -15.99 -6.23
C ALA A 366 -12.11 -16.87 -7.38
N ALA A 367 -12.82 -17.98 -7.09
CA ALA A 367 -13.40 -18.82 -8.13
C ALA A 367 -14.46 -18.07 -8.94
N LEU A 368 -15.31 -17.28 -8.27
CA LEU A 368 -16.28 -16.40 -8.95
C LEU A 368 -15.57 -15.43 -9.91
N ALA A 369 -14.53 -14.74 -9.44
CA ALA A 369 -13.79 -13.78 -10.24
C ALA A 369 -13.05 -14.45 -11.42
N LEU A 370 -12.37 -15.57 -11.19
CA LEU A 370 -11.63 -16.32 -12.23
C LEU A 370 -12.56 -16.85 -13.33
N LYS A 371 -13.72 -17.41 -12.96
CA LYS A 371 -14.70 -17.94 -13.93
C LYS A 371 -15.40 -16.87 -14.76
N THR A 372 -15.32 -15.60 -14.34
CA THR A 372 -16.05 -14.49 -14.96
C THR A 372 -15.16 -13.33 -15.35
N SER A 373 -13.86 -13.58 -15.53
CA SER A 373 -12.89 -12.62 -16.08
C SER A 373 -12.28 -13.15 -17.38
N SER A 374 -12.00 -12.25 -18.31
CA SER A 374 -11.31 -12.57 -19.58
C SER A 374 -9.79 -12.53 -19.47
N PHE A 375 -9.28 -11.77 -18.50
CA PHE A 375 -7.85 -11.65 -18.25
C PHE A 375 -7.60 -11.84 -16.75
N THR A 376 -6.70 -12.75 -16.42
CA THR A 376 -6.37 -13.06 -15.03
C THR A 376 -4.86 -13.10 -14.87
N ASN A 377 -4.35 -12.49 -13.80
CA ASN A 377 -2.91 -12.42 -13.57
C ASN A 377 -2.53 -12.54 -12.09
N GLY A 378 -1.37 -13.18 -11.87
CA GLY A 378 -0.56 -13.00 -10.67
C GLY A 378 0.33 -11.75 -10.76
N VAL A 379 1.13 -11.52 -9.71
CA VAL A 379 1.77 -10.21 -9.43
C VAL A 379 3.30 -10.24 -9.43
N SER A 380 3.87 -11.38 -9.82
CA SER A 380 5.24 -11.62 -10.28
C SER A 380 5.23 -12.88 -11.16
N LEU A 381 6.31 -13.16 -11.88
CA LEU A 381 6.44 -14.35 -12.72
C LEU A 381 6.23 -15.63 -11.89
N LEU A 382 6.95 -15.77 -10.77
CA LEU A 382 6.82 -16.91 -9.86
C LEU A 382 5.40 -17.04 -9.31
N HIS A 383 4.77 -15.92 -8.93
CA HIS A 383 3.40 -15.95 -8.42
C HIS A 383 2.38 -16.37 -9.49
N GLY A 384 2.63 -16.06 -10.76
CA GLY A 384 1.84 -16.58 -11.87
C GLY A 384 1.87 -18.11 -11.92
N GLU A 385 3.03 -18.72 -11.71
CA GLU A 385 3.19 -20.18 -11.65
C GLU A 385 2.47 -20.78 -10.43
N VAL A 386 2.69 -20.22 -9.23
CA VAL A 386 2.02 -20.62 -7.99
C VAL A 386 0.49 -20.54 -8.15
N SER A 387 -0.02 -19.47 -8.77
CA SER A 387 -1.45 -19.29 -9.01
C SER A 387 -2.02 -20.34 -9.96
N ARG A 388 -1.30 -20.73 -11.03
CA ARG A 388 -1.74 -21.81 -11.94
C ARG A 388 -1.86 -23.14 -11.21
N VAL A 389 -0.92 -23.46 -10.32
CA VAL A 389 -0.95 -24.69 -9.52
C VAL A 389 -2.16 -24.68 -8.59
N MET A 390 -2.35 -23.56 -7.89
CA MET A 390 -3.41 -23.40 -6.90
C MET A 390 -4.81 -23.53 -7.51
N PHE A 391 -5.03 -22.93 -8.68
CA PHE A 391 -6.34 -22.92 -9.34
C PHE A 391 -6.49 -23.97 -10.45
N LYS A 392 -5.57 -24.95 -10.51
CA LYS A 392 -5.58 -26.02 -11.52
C LYS A 392 -6.92 -26.76 -11.59
N GLY A 393 -7.62 -26.88 -10.46
CA GLY A 393 -8.93 -27.53 -10.35
C GLY A 393 -10.02 -26.90 -11.21
N LEU A 394 -9.95 -25.59 -11.48
CA LEU A 394 -10.91 -24.88 -12.36
C LEU A 394 -10.76 -25.26 -13.84
N TRP A 395 -9.60 -25.77 -14.23
CA TRP A 395 -9.27 -26.19 -15.59
C TRP A 395 -8.64 -27.58 -15.59
N SER A 396 -9.33 -28.57 -15.01
CA SER A 396 -8.81 -29.95 -14.83
C SER A 396 -8.18 -30.53 -16.11
N ASP A 397 -8.78 -30.24 -17.25
CA ASP A 397 -8.44 -30.84 -18.54
C ASP A 397 -7.28 -30.14 -19.28
N LEU A 398 -6.86 -28.95 -18.82
CA LEU A 398 -5.73 -28.22 -19.43
C LEU A 398 -4.39 -28.63 -18.83
N PRO A 399 -3.29 -28.71 -19.60
CA PRO A 399 -1.96 -28.73 -19.00
C PRO A 399 -1.75 -27.54 -18.05
N LEU A 400 -0.92 -27.71 -17.00
CA LEU A 400 -0.67 -26.63 -16.02
C LEU A 400 -0.18 -25.33 -16.69
N ALA A 401 0.68 -25.44 -17.71
CA ALA A 401 1.20 -24.31 -18.46
C ALA A 401 0.14 -23.58 -19.31
N GLU A 402 -0.99 -24.21 -19.59
CA GLU A 402 -2.11 -23.64 -20.37
C GLU A 402 -3.23 -23.07 -19.47
N VAL A 403 -3.11 -23.21 -18.14
CA VAL A 403 -4.02 -22.54 -17.21
C VAL A 403 -3.95 -21.02 -17.46
N PRO A 404 -5.07 -20.34 -17.76
CA PRO A 404 -5.10 -18.98 -18.33
C PRO A 404 -4.87 -17.87 -17.28
N ILE A 405 -3.91 -18.08 -16.38
CA ILE A 405 -3.42 -17.11 -15.42
C ILE A 405 -2.03 -16.68 -15.90
N THR A 406 -1.86 -15.39 -16.20
CA THR A 406 -0.55 -14.81 -16.56
C THR A 406 0.12 -14.16 -15.36
N ALA A 407 1.20 -13.41 -15.58
CA ALA A 407 1.86 -12.57 -14.58
C ALA A 407 2.01 -11.14 -15.10
N ILE A 408 1.69 -10.17 -14.24
CA ILE A 408 2.06 -8.77 -14.42
C ILE A 408 2.78 -8.37 -13.13
N THR A 409 4.09 -8.20 -13.21
CA THR A 409 4.89 -7.82 -12.04
C THR A 409 4.43 -6.47 -11.52
N ASN A 410 4.23 -6.40 -10.19
CA ASN A 410 3.90 -5.14 -9.53
C ASN A 410 4.96 -4.06 -9.77
N GLY A 411 4.54 -2.81 -9.64
CA GLY A 411 5.42 -1.64 -9.68
C GLY A 411 5.15 -0.69 -8.53
N VAL A 412 5.95 0.37 -8.44
CA VAL A 412 5.84 1.41 -7.41
C VAL A 412 5.89 2.79 -8.04
N HIS A 413 5.21 3.76 -7.44
CA HIS A 413 5.16 5.11 -7.98
C HIS A 413 6.40 5.92 -7.58
N ALA A 414 7.34 6.11 -8.51
CA ALA A 414 8.68 6.63 -8.23
C ALA A 414 8.69 7.99 -7.48
N ARG A 415 7.95 9.00 -7.96
CA ARG A 415 7.86 10.32 -7.32
C ARG A 415 7.23 10.29 -5.91
N SER A 416 6.52 9.22 -5.56
CA SER A 416 5.93 9.02 -4.23
C SER A 416 6.89 8.40 -3.21
N VAL A 417 7.94 7.71 -3.66
CA VAL A 417 8.75 6.83 -2.80
C VAL A 417 10.23 7.25 -2.76
N VAL A 418 10.73 7.87 -3.82
CA VAL A 418 12.10 8.42 -3.85
C VAL A 418 12.15 9.65 -2.95
N ALA A 419 13.10 9.70 -2.02
CA ALA A 419 13.27 10.83 -1.11
C ALA A 419 13.49 12.15 -1.88
N LYS A 420 12.98 13.26 -1.36
CA LYS A 420 13.09 14.60 -1.99
C LYS A 420 14.53 14.90 -2.44
N SER A 421 15.46 14.71 -1.53
CA SER A 421 16.90 14.86 -1.69
C SER A 421 17.45 14.08 -2.89
N THR A 422 17.00 12.83 -3.04
CA THR A 422 17.35 11.93 -4.16
C THR A 422 16.64 12.35 -5.45
N GLN A 423 15.38 12.81 -5.39
CA GLN A 423 14.68 13.33 -6.57
C GLN A 423 15.40 14.56 -7.14
N GLU A 424 15.87 15.49 -6.29
CA GLU A 424 16.65 16.67 -6.72
C GLU A 424 17.96 16.26 -7.42
N LEU A 425 18.57 15.16 -6.97
CA LEU A 425 19.76 14.58 -7.61
C LEU A 425 19.40 14.01 -8.99
N TYR A 426 18.32 13.23 -9.09
CA TYR A 426 17.86 12.68 -10.37
C TYR A 426 17.42 13.77 -11.34
N ASP A 427 16.72 14.80 -10.87
CA ASP A 427 16.30 15.95 -11.66
C ASP A 427 17.51 16.68 -12.28
N ARG A 428 18.65 16.76 -11.55
CA ARG A 428 19.90 17.35 -12.04
C ARG A 428 20.62 16.47 -13.06
N TYR A 429 20.76 15.18 -12.77
CA TYR A 429 21.64 14.28 -13.55
C TYR A 429 20.92 13.46 -14.62
N LEU A 430 19.64 13.13 -14.42
CA LEU A 430 18.80 12.37 -15.35
C LEU A 430 17.84 13.30 -16.12
N GLY A 431 17.47 14.43 -15.51
CA GLY A 431 16.54 15.42 -16.06
C GLY A 431 15.11 15.24 -15.52
N LEU A 432 14.31 16.31 -15.53
CA LEU A 432 13.00 16.38 -14.85
C LEU A 432 11.99 15.27 -15.21
N SER A 433 12.10 14.70 -16.41
CA SER A 433 11.18 13.66 -16.90
C SER A 433 11.61 12.23 -16.56
N TRP A 434 12.60 12.01 -15.68
CA TRP A 434 13.12 10.68 -15.37
C TRP A 434 12.02 9.73 -14.86
N SER A 435 11.06 10.26 -14.09
CA SER A 435 9.94 9.50 -13.53
C SER A 435 8.96 8.97 -14.58
N ASP A 436 8.96 9.55 -15.78
CA ASP A 436 8.01 9.21 -16.85
C ASP A 436 8.64 8.25 -17.87
N LYS A 437 9.89 7.81 -17.64
CA LYS A 437 10.63 6.93 -18.54
C LYS A 437 10.43 5.47 -18.14
N GLY A 438 10.20 4.64 -19.15
CA GLY A 438 10.23 3.19 -18.98
C GLY A 438 11.65 2.66 -18.76
N VAL A 439 11.74 1.38 -18.40
CA VAL A 439 12.99 0.68 -18.08
C VAL A 439 14.00 0.71 -19.23
N ASP A 440 13.53 0.64 -20.49
CA ASP A 440 14.41 0.64 -21.69
C ASP A 440 14.96 2.03 -22.06
N SER A 441 14.71 3.07 -21.26
CA SER A 441 15.17 4.41 -21.58
C SER A 441 16.66 4.57 -21.30
N SER A 442 17.40 5.14 -22.26
CA SER A 442 18.80 5.52 -22.09
C SER A 442 19.03 6.59 -21.01
N VAL A 443 17.96 7.16 -20.42
CA VAL A 443 18.09 8.04 -19.26
C VAL A 443 18.79 7.33 -18.09
N TRP A 444 18.55 6.03 -17.90
CA TRP A 444 19.10 5.25 -16.79
C TRP A 444 20.61 4.99 -16.92
N GLU A 445 21.16 5.09 -18.14
CA GLU A 445 22.61 5.08 -18.36
C GLU A 445 23.27 6.28 -17.67
N ARG A 446 22.58 7.43 -17.61
CA ARG A 446 23.08 8.66 -16.98
C ARG A 446 23.23 8.55 -15.46
N VAL A 447 22.75 7.49 -14.82
CA VAL A 447 23.02 7.24 -13.39
C VAL A 447 24.53 7.16 -13.12
N ASP A 448 25.34 6.68 -14.07
CA ASP A 448 26.81 6.67 -13.94
C ASP A 448 27.41 8.09 -13.89
N SER A 449 26.71 9.08 -14.45
CA SER A 449 27.18 10.48 -14.43
C SER A 449 27.00 11.16 -13.07
N ILE A 450 26.23 10.55 -12.15
CA ILE A 450 26.11 11.04 -10.78
C ILE A 450 27.46 10.77 -10.09
N PRO A 451 28.17 11.79 -9.59
CA PRO A 451 29.40 11.59 -8.83
C PRO A 451 29.15 10.73 -7.59
N ASP A 452 30.02 9.78 -7.30
CA ASP A 452 29.83 8.86 -6.17
C ASP A 452 29.77 9.62 -4.83
N GLU A 453 30.56 10.70 -4.72
CA GLU A 453 30.60 11.60 -3.56
C GLU A 453 29.23 12.22 -3.30
N GLU A 454 28.55 12.68 -4.37
CA GLU A 454 27.23 13.30 -4.26
C GLU A 454 26.17 12.28 -3.90
N LEU A 455 26.17 11.11 -4.54
CA LEU A 455 25.22 10.03 -4.24
C LEU A 455 25.39 9.53 -2.80
N TRP A 456 26.63 9.29 -2.37
CA TRP A 456 26.92 8.81 -1.03
C TRP A 456 26.56 9.83 0.06
N ARG A 457 26.94 11.10 -0.11
CA ARG A 457 26.57 12.16 0.86
C ARG A 457 25.07 12.39 0.91
N ASN A 458 24.39 12.28 -0.24
CA ASN A 458 22.93 12.33 -0.27
C ASN A 458 22.30 11.20 0.56
N HIS A 459 22.84 9.98 0.44
CA HIS A 459 22.40 8.82 1.20
C HIS A 459 22.69 8.96 2.71
N GLU A 460 23.87 9.44 3.09
CA GLU A 460 24.21 9.72 4.50
C GLU A 460 23.26 10.75 5.14
N ARG A 461 22.81 11.75 4.36
CA ARG A 461 21.77 12.69 4.78
C ARG A 461 20.43 11.98 5.02
N CYS A 462 19.98 11.15 4.08
CA CYS A 462 18.74 10.37 4.24
C CYS A 462 18.79 9.44 5.47
N ARG A 463 19.93 8.77 5.71
CA ARG A 463 20.14 7.93 6.90
C ARG A 463 20.06 8.76 8.18
N SER A 464 20.68 9.93 8.20
CA SER A 464 20.65 10.84 9.35
C SER A 464 19.23 11.35 9.65
N GLU A 465 18.48 11.74 8.63
CA GLU A 465 17.07 12.18 8.75
C GLU A 465 16.17 11.04 9.26
N MET A 466 16.36 9.82 8.74
CA MET A 466 15.67 8.63 9.23
C MET A 466 15.95 8.41 10.73
N VAL A 467 17.23 8.37 11.14
CA VAL A 467 17.60 8.12 12.55
C VAL A 467 16.94 9.13 13.49
N VAL A 468 16.98 10.43 13.16
CA VAL A 468 16.34 11.47 13.97
C VAL A 468 14.83 11.25 14.07
N SER A 469 14.18 11.03 12.93
CA SER A 469 12.71 10.86 12.87
C SER A 469 12.24 9.61 13.60
N LEU A 470 13.00 8.51 13.51
CA LEU A 470 12.67 7.27 14.20
C LEU A 470 12.88 7.38 15.72
N ARG A 471 13.92 8.08 16.18
CA ARG A 471 14.11 8.40 17.61
C ARG A 471 12.94 9.21 18.16
N GLU A 472 12.51 10.25 17.45
CA GLU A 472 11.38 11.09 17.85
C GLU A 472 10.07 10.28 17.96
N ARG A 473 9.82 9.39 17.00
CA ARG A 473 8.65 8.49 17.02
C ARG A 473 8.72 7.49 18.16
N LEU A 474 9.88 6.86 18.38
CA LEU A 474 10.08 5.95 19.50
C LEU A 474 9.88 6.67 20.84
N LEU A 475 10.40 7.89 20.99
CA LEU A 475 10.22 8.70 22.19
C LEU A 475 8.75 9.04 22.45
N LYS A 476 8.03 9.49 21.42
CA LYS A 476 6.60 9.76 21.51
C LYS A 476 5.84 8.52 21.98
N HIS A 477 6.14 7.37 21.36
CA HIS A 477 5.52 6.10 21.72
C HIS A 477 5.76 5.70 23.18
N LEU A 478 7.01 5.81 23.64
CA LEU A 478 7.40 5.48 25.01
C LEU A 478 6.76 6.45 26.03
N ARG A 479 6.65 7.75 25.70
CA ARG A 479 5.95 8.73 26.53
C ARG A 479 4.46 8.41 26.65
N ASP A 480 3.81 8.08 25.54
CA ASP A 480 2.37 7.74 25.52
C ASP A 480 2.05 6.47 26.33
N ARG A 481 3.05 5.59 26.52
CA ARG A 481 2.98 4.41 27.40
C ARG A 481 3.29 4.72 28.88
N GLY A 482 3.84 5.89 29.19
CA GLY A 482 4.34 6.21 30.53
C GLY A 482 5.66 5.53 30.88
N ALA A 483 6.56 5.38 29.91
CA ALA A 483 7.89 4.78 30.12
C ALA A 483 8.75 5.57 31.13
N LYS A 484 9.69 4.88 31.77
CA LYS A 484 10.57 5.49 32.78
C LYS A 484 11.57 6.48 32.14
N PRO A 485 12.07 7.48 32.88
CA PRO A 485 13.08 8.42 32.36
C PRO A 485 14.31 7.76 31.73
N ALA A 486 14.75 6.62 32.26
CA ALA A 486 15.88 5.86 31.70
C ALA A 486 15.58 5.24 30.32
N GLU A 487 14.35 4.77 30.09
CA GLU A 487 13.93 4.27 28.77
C GLU A 487 13.85 5.41 27.76
N LEU A 488 13.35 6.57 28.19
CA LEU A 488 13.29 7.78 27.36
C LEU A 488 14.69 8.29 27.01
N ALA A 489 15.62 8.33 27.97
CA ALA A 489 17.01 8.70 27.69
C ALA A 489 17.67 7.74 26.69
N ARG A 490 17.48 6.43 26.86
CA ARG A 490 18.01 5.43 25.92
C ARG A 490 17.45 5.62 24.50
N ALA A 491 16.15 5.86 24.36
CA ALA A 491 15.53 6.09 23.05
C ALA A 491 16.03 7.35 22.32
N GLN A 492 16.67 8.30 23.02
CA GLN A 492 17.34 9.44 22.37
C GLN A 492 18.69 9.06 21.73
N GLU A 493 19.28 7.95 22.15
CA GLU A 493 20.64 7.53 21.77
C GLU A 493 20.68 6.30 20.86
N VAL A 494 19.55 5.61 20.64
CA VAL A 494 19.49 4.44 19.75
C VAL A 494 19.79 4.79 18.29
N LEU A 495 20.35 3.86 17.52
CA LEU A 495 20.76 4.03 16.12
C LEU A 495 21.83 5.10 15.90
N ASP A 496 22.93 4.75 15.26
CA ASP A 496 24.00 5.68 14.88
C ASP A 496 23.96 5.92 13.36
N PRO A 497 23.90 7.18 12.89
CA PRO A 497 23.87 7.47 11.45
C PRO A 497 25.19 7.15 10.71
N SER A 498 26.27 6.85 11.43
CA SER A 498 27.55 6.42 10.83
C SER A 498 27.66 4.90 10.64
N VAL A 499 26.73 4.13 11.22
CA VAL A 499 26.76 2.66 11.26
C VAL A 499 25.91 2.06 10.14
N LEU A 500 26.37 0.92 9.58
CA LEU A 500 25.61 0.14 8.60
C LEU A 500 24.24 -0.24 9.17
N THR A 501 23.17 0.25 8.53
CA THR A 501 21.79 0.10 8.99
C THR A 501 20.99 -0.83 8.08
N ILE A 502 20.59 -1.99 8.60
CA ILE A 502 19.78 -2.97 7.89
C ILE A 502 18.30 -2.77 8.25
N GLY A 503 17.46 -2.57 7.24
CA GLY A 503 16.02 -2.35 7.41
C GLY A 503 15.21 -3.62 7.19
N PHE A 504 14.23 -3.88 8.07
CA PHE A 504 13.18 -4.87 7.86
C PHE A 504 11.83 -4.24 8.24
N ALA A 505 10.94 -4.00 7.28
CA ALA A 505 9.59 -3.53 7.62
C ALA A 505 8.45 -4.05 6.76
N ARG A 506 7.60 -4.91 7.34
CA ARG A 506 6.51 -5.63 6.66
C ARG A 506 5.39 -6.02 7.64
N ARG A 507 4.31 -6.62 7.13
CA ARG A 507 3.36 -7.36 7.98
C ARG A 507 4.10 -8.48 8.72
N PHE A 508 3.85 -8.61 10.01
CA PHE A 508 4.32 -9.73 10.81
C PHE A 508 3.43 -10.94 10.59
N ALA A 509 4.05 -12.01 10.08
CA ALA A 509 3.49 -13.34 9.92
C ALA A 509 4.65 -14.35 10.02
N THR A 510 4.37 -15.57 10.46
CA THR A 510 5.42 -16.57 10.74
C THR A 510 6.28 -16.90 9.52
N TYR A 511 5.70 -16.92 8.33
CA TYR A 511 6.43 -17.20 7.08
C TYR A 511 7.38 -16.07 6.64
N LYS A 512 7.27 -14.85 7.19
CA LYS A 512 8.15 -13.72 6.86
C LYS A 512 9.49 -13.74 7.60
N ARG A 513 9.58 -14.58 8.65
CA ARG A 513 10.78 -14.86 9.46
C ARG A 513 11.59 -13.61 9.85
N ALA A 514 10.91 -12.65 10.46
CA ALA A 514 11.51 -11.38 10.91
C ALA A 514 12.64 -11.55 11.96
N ASN A 515 12.74 -12.74 12.57
CA ASN A 515 13.74 -13.11 13.57
C ASN A 515 14.83 -14.06 13.01
N LEU A 516 14.86 -14.38 11.70
CA LEU A 516 15.81 -15.35 11.15
C LEU A 516 17.26 -14.99 11.47
N PHE A 517 17.62 -13.70 11.37
CA PHE A 517 18.95 -13.20 11.69
C PHE A 517 19.32 -13.30 13.18
N MET A 518 18.36 -13.56 14.07
CA MET A 518 18.56 -13.75 15.51
C MET A 518 18.70 -15.22 15.92
N ARG A 519 18.68 -16.17 14.97
CA ARG A 519 18.72 -17.61 15.25
C ARG A 519 19.99 -18.01 16.01
N ASP A 520 21.16 -17.54 15.58
CA ASP A 520 22.42 -17.64 16.30
C ASP A 520 22.78 -16.29 16.92
N MET A 521 22.40 -16.14 18.20
CA MET A 521 22.62 -14.91 18.95
C MET A 521 24.09 -14.57 19.19
N GLU A 522 24.98 -15.56 19.25
CA GLU A 522 26.41 -15.32 19.47
C GLU A 522 27.06 -14.83 18.19
N ARG A 523 26.78 -15.48 17.05
CA ARG A 523 27.30 -15.07 15.75
C ARG A 523 26.81 -13.68 15.35
N ILE A 524 25.51 -13.40 15.50
CA ILE A 524 24.99 -12.06 15.14
C ILE A 524 25.54 -10.96 16.06
N LYS A 525 25.73 -11.21 17.36
CA LYS A 525 26.40 -10.24 18.26
C LYS A 525 27.83 -9.97 17.82
N HIS A 526 28.56 -11.02 17.40
CA HIS A 526 29.90 -10.87 16.87
C HIS A 526 29.90 -10.02 15.59
N ILE A 527 28.98 -10.25 14.66
CA ILE A 527 28.82 -9.44 13.44
C ILE A 527 28.50 -7.98 13.78
N MET A 528 27.58 -7.73 14.71
CA MET A 528 27.13 -6.37 15.04
C MET A 528 28.17 -5.55 15.81
N MET A 529 28.91 -6.19 16.73
CA MET A 529 29.67 -5.49 17.77
C MET A 529 31.10 -6.02 17.98
N GLY A 530 31.46 -7.15 17.37
CA GLY A 530 32.77 -7.78 17.53
C GLY A 530 33.93 -6.94 16.97
N ASN A 531 33.65 -6.06 16.01
CA ASN A 531 34.60 -5.12 15.45
C ASN A 531 34.14 -3.66 15.68
N LYS A 532 34.96 -2.87 16.38
CA LYS A 532 34.63 -1.48 16.73
C LYS A 532 34.53 -0.56 15.51
N ASP A 533 35.22 -0.89 14.43
CA ASP A 533 35.28 -0.10 13.19
C ASP A 533 34.28 -0.58 12.13
N ARG A 534 33.62 -1.73 12.37
CA ARG A 534 32.65 -2.36 11.44
C ARG A 534 31.41 -2.82 12.18
N LYS A 535 30.65 -1.87 12.70
CA LYS A 535 29.43 -2.15 13.46
C LYS A 535 28.24 -2.39 12.52
N VAL A 536 27.22 -3.09 13.02
CA VAL A 536 25.95 -3.26 12.31
C VAL A 536 24.80 -2.94 13.24
N GLN A 537 23.75 -2.33 12.69
CA GLN A 537 22.49 -2.10 13.39
C GLN A 537 21.29 -2.48 12.50
N PHE A 538 20.17 -2.79 13.14
CA PHE A 538 18.92 -3.21 12.52
C PHE A 538 17.79 -2.27 12.96
N VAL A 539 16.97 -1.88 12.00
CA VAL A 539 15.70 -1.19 12.25
C VAL A 539 14.57 -2.10 11.78
N ILE A 540 13.68 -2.46 12.70
CA ILE A 540 12.55 -3.36 12.46
C ILE A 540 11.26 -2.58 12.65
N SER A 541 10.28 -2.74 11.76
CA SER A 541 8.95 -2.16 11.95
C SER A 541 7.86 -3.01 11.32
N GLY A 542 6.65 -3.00 11.87
CA GLY A 542 5.55 -3.75 11.26
C GLY A 542 4.42 -4.04 12.23
N LYS A 543 3.34 -4.59 11.67
CA LYS A 543 2.10 -4.91 12.38
C LYS A 543 1.75 -6.37 12.15
N ALA A 544 1.32 -7.08 13.20
CA ALA A 544 0.64 -8.36 13.07
C ALA A 544 -0.86 -8.13 12.88
N HIS A 545 -1.56 -9.01 12.18
CA HIS A 545 -3.02 -8.92 12.11
C HIS A 545 -3.62 -9.11 13.51
N PRO A 546 -4.71 -8.43 13.92
CA PRO A 546 -5.21 -8.51 15.30
C PRO A 546 -5.57 -9.94 15.74
N LYS A 547 -6.05 -10.75 14.80
CA LYS A 547 -6.36 -12.19 14.96
C LYS A 547 -5.16 -13.13 14.76
N ASP A 548 -4.01 -12.64 14.31
CA ASP A 548 -2.79 -13.42 14.10
C ASP A 548 -1.94 -13.44 15.38
N ILE A 549 -2.35 -14.30 16.32
CA ILE A 549 -1.67 -14.50 17.59
C ILE A 549 -0.20 -14.91 17.41
N PRO A 550 0.15 -15.85 16.50
CA PRO A 550 1.56 -16.16 16.20
C PRO A 550 2.37 -14.93 15.75
N GLY A 551 1.81 -14.07 14.90
CA GLY A 551 2.46 -12.82 14.47
C GLY A 551 2.72 -11.86 15.63
N LYS A 552 1.77 -11.73 16.57
CA LYS A 552 1.94 -10.90 17.78
C LYS A 552 3.01 -11.48 18.72
N GLU A 553 3.03 -12.80 18.88
CA GLU A 553 4.04 -13.47 19.69
C GLU A 553 5.44 -13.31 19.08
N LEU A 554 5.58 -13.35 17.75
CA LEU A 554 6.85 -13.08 17.08
C LEU A 554 7.37 -11.65 17.38
N ILE A 555 6.50 -10.64 17.36
CA ILE A 555 6.88 -9.26 17.74
C ILE A 555 7.38 -9.23 19.20
N ARG A 556 6.62 -9.86 20.10
CA ARG A 556 6.97 -9.93 21.53
C ARG A 556 8.32 -10.62 21.74
N GLN A 557 8.55 -11.75 21.09
CA GLN A 557 9.80 -12.51 21.14
C GLN A 557 10.98 -11.65 20.70
N ILE A 558 10.88 -10.95 19.57
CA ILE A 558 11.94 -10.04 19.10
C ILE A 558 12.27 -8.99 20.17
N ILE A 559 11.26 -8.35 20.77
CA ILE A 559 11.47 -7.33 21.81
C ILE A 559 12.13 -7.94 23.05
N HIS A 560 11.73 -9.13 23.48
CA HIS A 560 12.33 -9.83 24.61
C HIS A 560 13.79 -10.18 24.31
N THR A 561 14.08 -10.76 23.15
CA THR A 561 15.43 -11.10 22.70
C THR A 561 16.34 -9.87 22.67
N ILE A 562 15.87 -8.72 22.16
CA ILE A 562 16.63 -7.47 22.13
C ILE A 562 17.05 -7.04 23.54
N ARG A 563 16.10 -7.08 24.49
CA ARG A 563 16.32 -6.66 25.88
C ARG A 563 17.23 -7.63 26.64
N GLU A 564 16.97 -8.93 26.54
CA GLU A 564 17.73 -9.98 27.23
C GLU A 564 19.17 -10.06 26.73
N ALA A 565 19.38 -9.86 25.43
CA ALA A 565 20.71 -9.82 24.82
C ALA A 565 21.45 -8.50 25.07
N GLY A 566 20.78 -7.45 25.56
CA GLY A 566 21.37 -6.14 25.81
C GLY A 566 21.78 -5.39 24.54
N ILE A 567 21.06 -5.60 23.43
CA ILE A 567 21.38 -5.06 22.09
C ILE A 567 20.43 -3.93 21.67
N ASP A 568 19.74 -3.28 22.61
CA ASP A 568 18.73 -2.23 22.34
C ASP A 568 19.26 -1.04 21.51
N ASN A 569 20.57 -0.80 21.54
CA ASN A 569 21.20 0.28 20.75
C ASN A 569 21.44 -0.11 19.29
N ASN A 570 21.54 -1.43 19.02
CA ASN A 570 21.87 -1.99 17.71
C ASN A 570 20.64 -2.55 17.02
N VAL A 571 19.62 -3.01 17.74
CA VAL A 571 18.39 -3.54 17.13
C VAL A 571 17.19 -2.78 17.70
N VAL A 572 16.53 -2.00 16.85
CA VAL A 572 15.45 -1.11 17.26
C VAL A 572 14.15 -1.50 16.57
N PHE A 573 13.13 -1.80 17.37
CA PHE A 573 11.77 -2.00 16.88
C PHE A 573 11.00 -0.66 16.93
N ILE A 574 10.52 -0.19 15.78
CA ILE A 574 9.71 1.02 15.64
C ILE A 574 8.22 0.63 15.54
N PRO A 575 7.38 1.00 16.53
CA PRO A 575 5.96 0.68 16.50
C PRO A 575 5.17 1.50 15.48
N ASN A 576 4.00 0.98 15.13
CA ASN A 576 2.98 1.60 14.29
C ASN A 576 3.46 1.96 12.87
N TYR A 577 4.05 0.98 12.18
CA TYR A 577 4.43 1.09 10.77
C TYR A 577 3.30 1.67 9.89
N ASP A 578 3.63 2.68 9.10
CA ASP A 578 2.75 3.40 8.18
C ASP A 578 3.55 3.83 6.93
N ILE A 579 2.89 4.47 5.95
CA ILE A 579 3.53 4.95 4.70
C ILE A 579 4.66 5.94 4.99
N TYR A 580 4.55 6.74 6.06
CA TYR A 580 5.57 7.71 6.42
C TYR A 580 6.84 7.01 6.94
N ILE A 581 6.71 6.06 7.87
CA ILE A 581 7.84 5.25 8.36
C ILE A 581 8.44 4.45 7.20
N ALA A 582 7.61 3.89 6.32
CA ALA A 582 8.07 3.19 5.13
C ALA A 582 9.00 4.05 4.28
N ARG A 583 8.58 5.29 3.96
CA ARG A 583 9.36 6.25 3.17
C ARG A 583 10.69 6.62 3.83
N LEU A 584 10.70 6.82 5.15
CA LEU A 584 11.94 7.08 5.89
C LEU A 584 12.90 5.90 5.81
N MET A 585 12.40 4.68 6.04
CA MET A 585 13.23 3.48 6.07
C MET A 585 13.79 3.12 4.70
N VAL A 586 12.98 3.14 3.64
CA VAL A 586 13.46 2.81 2.27
C VAL A 586 14.38 3.88 1.68
N ALA A 587 14.43 5.08 2.27
CA ALA A 587 15.37 6.13 1.89
C ALA A 587 16.64 6.14 2.74
N GLY A 588 16.55 5.74 4.02
CA GLY A 588 17.61 5.91 5.00
C GLY A 588 18.34 4.64 5.42
N CYS A 589 17.76 3.45 5.28
CA CYS A 589 18.49 2.21 5.50
C CYS A 589 19.59 2.02 4.44
N ASP A 590 20.55 1.14 4.71
CA ASP A 590 21.62 0.82 3.77
C ASP A 590 21.34 -0.45 3.00
N VAL A 591 20.72 -1.43 3.65
CA VAL A 591 20.31 -2.71 3.05
C VAL A 591 18.86 -2.97 3.39
N TRP A 592 18.10 -3.43 2.41
CA TRP A 592 16.72 -3.86 2.61
C TRP A 592 16.64 -5.38 2.75
N LEU A 593 16.37 -5.87 3.95
CA LEU A 593 16.35 -7.30 4.29
C LEU A 593 14.95 -7.90 4.13
N ASN A 594 14.86 -9.03 3.42
CA ASN A 594 13.65 -9.83 3.34
C ASN A 594 13.96 -11.33 3.46
N THR A 595 13.28 -12.02 4.39
CA THR A 595 13.51 -13.45 4.67
C THR A 595 12.23 -14.28 4.59
N PRO A 596 11.35 -14.12 3.57
CA PRO A 596 10.15 -14.94 3.45
C PRO A 596 10.52 -16.40 3.18
N ARG A 597 9.68 -17.35 3.61
CA ARG A 597 9.75 -18.74 3.12
C ARG A 597 9.27 -18.79 1.67
N ARG A 598 10.07 -19.36 0.78
CA ARG A 598 9.69 -19.56 -0.63
C ARG A 598 8.61 -20.67 -0.75
N PRO A 599 7.63 -20.59 -1.68
CA PRO A 599 7.24 -19.45 -2.53
C PRO A 599 6.05 -18.67 -1.93
N ARG A 600 6.14 -18.24 -0.65
CA ARG A 600 5.01 -17.60 0.07
C ARG A 600 4.99 -16.07 -0.07
N GLU A 601 5.93 -15.49 -0.81
CA GLU A 601 5.89 -14.09 -1.24
C GLU A 601 5.31 -13.97 -2.65
N ALA A 602 4.15 -13.34 -2.80
CA ALA A 602 3.58 -13.12 -4.12
C ALA A 602 4.39 -12.10 -4.97
N SER A 603 5.01 -11.10 -4.35
CA SER A 603 5.75 -10.05 -5.05
C SER A 603 6.71 -9.36 -4.06
N GLY A 604 6.49 -8.08 -3.72
CA GLY A 604 7.20 -7.40 -2.64
C GLY A 604 7.63 -5.98 -2.96
N THR A 605 6.67 -5.07 -3.12
CA THR A 605 6.93 -3.69 -3.57
C THR A 605 7.86 -2.87 -2.67
N SER A 606 8.07 -3.24 -1.40
CA SER A 606 9.01 -2.50 -0.53
C SER A 606 10.46 -2.60 -0.98
N GLY A 607 10.88 -3.73 -1.56
CA GLY A 607 12.22 -3.90 -2.11
C GLY A 607 12.47 -3.03 -3.35
N MET A 608 11.45 -2.86 -4.19
CA MET A 608 11.49 -1.94 -5.34
C MET A 608 11.64 -0.48 -4.87
N LYS A 609 10.95 -0.09 -3.78
CA LYS A 609 11.05 1.26 -3.21
C LYS A 609 12.44 1.55 -2.66
N ALA A 610 13.05 0.54 -2.04
CA ALA A 610 14.42 0.60 -1.57
C ALA A 610 15.40 0.76 -2.75
N ALA A 611 15.26 -0.07 -3.80
CA ALA A 611 16.10 -0.01 -4.99
C ALA A 611 16.06 1.37 -5.69
N MET A 612 14.87 1.98 -5.83
CA MET A 612 14.73 3.32 -6.41
C MET A 612 15.42 4.44 -5.59
N ASN A 613 15.66 4.23 -4.30
CA ASN A 613 16.46 5.12 -3.44
C ASN A 613 17.95 4.74 -3.41
N GLY A 614 18.35 3.72 -4.18
CA GLY A 614 19.73 3.21 -4.25
C GLY A 614 20.09 2.22 -3.15
N LEU A 615 19.13 1.62 -2.45
CA LEU A 615 19.42 0.61 -1.43
C LEU A 615 19.54 -0.77 -2.08
N PRO A 616 20.66 -1.48 -1.89
CA PRO A 616 20.75 -2.88 -2.25
C PRO A 616 19.78 -3.76 -1.46
N ASN A 617 19.22 -4.77 -2.11
CA ASN A 617 18.36 -5.76 -1.46
C ASN A 617 19.20 -6.96 -0.97
N LEU A 618 18.85 -7.50 0.19
CA LEU A 618 19.38 -8.76 0.70
C LEU A 618 18.17 -9.65 0.99
N SER A 619 17.89 -10.60 0.10
CA SER A 619 16.61 -11.32 0.15
C SER A 619 16.72 -12.76 -0.32
N ILE A 620 15.85 -13.60 0.22
CA ILE A 620 15.51 -14.89 -0.36
C ILE A 620 14.97 -14.65 -1.78
N LEU A 621 15.36 -15.49 -2.74
CA LEU A 621 14.78 -15.51 -4.08
C LEU A 621 13.32 -15.95 -3.93
N ASP A 622 12.38 -15.00 -3.94
CA ASP A 622 10.94 -15.22 -3.89
C ASP A 622 10.23 -13.93 -4.36
N GLY A 623 8.96 -14.04 -4.76
CA GLY A 623 8.15 -12.90 -5.19
C GLY A 623 8.77 -12.15 -6.38
N TRP A 624 9.02 -10.84 -6.20
CA TRP A 624 9.62 -10.00 -7.25
C TRP A 624 11.15 -10.13 -7.34
N TRP A 625 11.80 -10.59 -6.27
CA TRP A 625 13.26 -10.64 -6.21
C TRP A 625 13.82 -11.79 -7.06
N ASP A 626 13.01 -12.84 -7.26
CA ASP A 626 13.34 -14.00 -8.11
C ASP A 626 13.59 -13.63 -9.58
N GLU A 627 12.97 -12.55 -10.06
CA GLU A 627 13.09 -12.06 -11.43
C GLU A 627 13.99 -10.81 -11.58
N ALA A 628 14.55 -10.31 -10.47
CA ALA A 628 15.43 -9.16 -10.43
C ALA A 628 16.89 -9.53 -10.75
N ASP A 629 17.73 -8.57 -11.17
CA ASP A 629 19.19 -8.74 -11.27
C ASP A 629 19.83 -8.66 -9.86
N TYR A 630 19.61 -9.70 -9.07
CA TYR A 630 20.00 -9.75 -7.66
C TYR A 630 21.52 -9.77 -7.46
N ILE A 631 22.30 -10.17 -8.46
CA ILE A 631 23.77 -10.21 -8.40
C ILE A 631 24.33 -8.79 -8.37
N ARG A 632 23.85 -7.93 -9.28
CA ARG A 632 24.33 -6.54 -9.36
C ARG A 632 23.70 -5.68 -8.28
N THR A 633 22.39 -5.82 -8.06
CA THR A 633 21.60 -4.90 -7.24
C THR A 633 21.48 -5.29 -5.77
N GLY A 634 22.06 -6.42 -5.37
CA GLY A 634 21.90 -6.92 -4.01
C GLY A 634 22.65 -8.22 -3.74
N TRP A 635 22.01 -9.09 -2.96
CA TRP A 635 22.43 -10.44 -2.63
C TRP A 635 21.22 -11.37 -2.47
N SER A 636 21.35 -12.60 -2.95
CA SER A 636 20.40 -13.67 -2.66
C SER A 636 20.80 -14.43 -1.40
N ILE A 637 19.83 -14.72 -0.54
CA ILE A 637 20.01 -15.69 0.55
C ILE A 637 19.60 -17.05 -0.01
N GLY A 638 20.55 -17.99 -0.11
CA GLY A 638 20.35 -19.25 -0.83
C GLY A 638 20.32 -19.08 -2.35
N ASN A 639 19.88 -20.13 -3.04
CA ASN A 639 19.78 -20.24 -4.50
C ASN A 639 18.37 -20.61 -4.99
N GLY A 640 17.34 -20.33 -4.18
CA GLY A 640 15.93 -20.58 -4.54
C GLY A 640 15.49 -22.02 -4.27
N GLU A 641 16.10 -22.69 -3.30
CA GLU A 641 15.74 -24.03 -2.85
C GLU A 641 14.37 -24.05 -2.17
N GLU A 642 13.67 -25.18 -2.27
CA GLU A 642 12.46 -25.47 -1.48
C GLU A 642 12.75 -26.64 -0.54
N TYR A 643 12.29 -26.52 0.71
CA TYR A 643 12.61 -27.44 1.79
C TYR A 643 11.34 -28.06 2.38
N ASP A 644 11.39 -29.35 2.68
CA ASP A 644 10.29 -30.06 3.35
C ASP A 644 10.23 -29.79 4.87
N ASP A 645 11.39 -29.53 5.48
CA ASP A 645 11.53 -29.27 6.92
C ASP A 645 11.80 -27.78 7.19
N PRO A 646 10.82 -27.04 7.77
CA PRO A 646 10.95 -25.63 8.07
C PRO A 646 12.09 -25.27 9.02
N ASP A 647 12.46 -26.17 9.95
CA ASP A 647 13.53 -25.90 10.92
C ASP A 647 14.91 -26.06 10.28
N TYR A 648 15.05 -27.01 9.36
CA TYR A 648 16.25 -27.18 8.54
C TYR A 648 16.42 -26.03 7.54
N GLU A 649 15.34 -25.59 6.88
CA GLU A 649 15.32 -24.38 6.04
C GLU A 649 15.88 -23.18 6.81
N ASP A 650 15.36 -22.93 8.01
CA ASP A 650 15.79 -21.80 8.84
C ASP A 650 17.24 -21.91 9.29
N GLU A 651 17.77 -23.11 9.50
CA GLU A 651 19.18 -23.31 9.83
C GLU A 651 20.11 -23.01 8.65
N VAL A 652 19.80 -23.56 7.47
CA VAL A 652 20.60 -23.38 6.26
C VAL A 652 20.61 -21.91 5.84
N GLU A 653 19.45 -21.28 5.78
CA GLU A 653 19.32 -19.91 5.29
C GLU A 653 19.79 -18.87 6.30
N ALA A 654 19.69 -19.12 7.62
CA ALA A 654 20.34 -18.27 8.60
C ALA A 654 21.86 -18.32 8.46
N ASN A 655 22.45 -19.50 8.25
CA ASN A 655 23.89 -19.63 8.02
C ASN A 655 24.34 -18.91 6.75
N ALA A 656 23.60 -19.06 5.65
CA ALA A 656 23.86 -18.33 4.41
C ALA A 656 23.77 -16.80 4.61
N LEU A 657 22.79 -16.33 5.38
CA LEU A 657 22.65 -14.91 5.73
C LEU A 657 23.86 -14.40 6.53
N TYR A 658 24.35 -15.17 7.52
CA TYR A 658 25.52 -14.79 8.29
C TYR A 658 26.80 -14.77 7.45
N ASP A 659 26.98 -15.74 6.55
CA ASP A 659 28.11 -15.77 5.62
C ASP A 659 28.13 -14.53 4.73
N LEU A 660 26.96 -14.13 4.19
CA LEU A 660 26.83 -12.90 3.40
C LEU A 660 27.20 -11.65 4.21
N PHE A 661 26.76 -11.56 5.47
CA PHE A 661 27.14 -10.44 6.34
C PHE A 661 28.65 -10.37 6.55
N GLU A 662 29.27 -11.50 6.91
CA GLU A 662 30.68 -11.55 7.28
C GLU A 662 31.63 -11.37 6.09
N GLN A 663 31.29 -11.94 4.93
CA GLN A 663 32.19 -12.04 3.79
C GLN A 663 31.97 -10.95 2.75
N GLU A 664 30.74 -10.43 2.61
CA GLU A 664 30.39 -9.51 1.53
C GLU A 664 29.81 -8.19 2.02
N VAL A 665 28.66 -8.20 2.70
CA VAL A 665 27.88 -7.00 2.98
C VAL A 665 28.63 -6.04 3.91
N VAL A 666 29.08 -6.51 5.08
CA VAL A 666 29.79 -5.66 6.06
C VAL A 666 31.16 -5.24 5.51
N PRO A 667 32.00 -6.12 4.93
CA PRO A 667 33.25 -5.71 4.31
C PRO A 667 33.08 -4.66 3.21
N LEU A 668 32.09 -4.79 2.33
CA LEU A 668 31.88 -3.87 1.20
C LEU A 668 31.49 -2.46 1.67
N PHE A 669 30.59 -2.36 2.66
CA PHE A 669 30.15 -1.07 3.21
C PHE A 669 31.29 -0.31 3.91
N TYR A 670 32.16 -1.03 4.62
CA TYR A 670 33.26 -0.43 5.38
C TYR A 670 34.57 -0.31 4.58
N ASN A 671 34.62 -0.82 3.35
CA ASN A 671 35.74 -0.61 2.45
C ASN A 671 35.68 0.79 1.82
N ARG A 672 36.24 1.77 2.53
CA ARG A 672 36.22 3.19 2.16
C ARG A 672 37.57 3.64 1.62
N ASP A 673 37.54 4.55 0.65
CA ASP A 673 38.73 5.22 0.13
C ASP A 673 39.24 6.33 1.06
N GLN A 674 40.24 7.10 0.61
CA GLN A 674 40.82 8.20 1.39
C GLN A 674 39.85 9.37 1.64
N GLU A 675 38.78 9.47 0.85
CA GLU A 675 37.72 10.48 0.99
C GLU A 675 36.56 9.97 1.86
N GLY A 676 36.66 8.72 2.35
CA GLY A 676 35.65 8.10 3.20
C GLY A 676 34.48 7.47 2.43
N ILE A 677 34.62 7.29 1.11
CA ILE A 677 33.55 6.83 0.22
C ILE A 677 33.69 5.32 -0.07
N PRO A 678 32.63 4.52 0.13
CA PRO A 678 32.64 3.11 -0.20
C PRO A 678 32.32 2.88 -1.70
N ARG A 679 33.31 3.07 -2.57
CA ARG A 679 33.13 3.04 -4.05
C ARG A 679 32.41 1.78 -4.56
N GLY A 680 32.77 0.61 -4.03
CA GLY A 680 32.11 -0.65 -4.40
C GLY A 680 30.64 -0.72 -3.97
N TRP A 681 30.31 -0.12 -2.83
CA TRP A 681 28.92 0.02 -2.38
C TRP A 681 28.14 0.97 -3.28
N VAL A 682 28.70 2.14 -3.58
CA VAL A 682 28.07 3.14 -4.46
C VAL A 682 27.82 2.59 -5.86
N ALA A 683 28.71 1.74 -6.38
CA ALA A 683 28.46 1.02 -7.63
C ALA A 683 27.20 0.13 -7.56
N LYS A 684 27.02 -0.65 -6.48
CA LYS A 684 25.77 -1.40 -6.25
C LYS A 684 24.55 -0.48 -6.10
N MET A 685 24.69 0.67 -5.44
CA MET A 685 23.61 1.65 -5.34
C MET A 685 23.17 2.14 -6.73
N LYS A 686 24.13 2.49 -7.60
CA LYS A 686 23.86 2.92 -8.99
C LYS A 686 23.17 1.82 -9.79
N ASP A 687 23.59 0.56 -9.63
CA ASP A 687 22.94 -0.57 -10.26
C ASP A 687 21.51 -0.80 -9.73
N ALA A 688 21.27 -0.64 -8.43
CA ALA A 688 19.93 -0.73 -7.85
C ALA A 688 18.98 0.35 -8.37
N ILE A 689 19.46 1.57 -8.62
CA ILE A 689 18.66 2.69 -9.17
C ILE A 689 18.19 2.42 -10.60
N ARG A 690 18.93 1.59 -11.36
CA ARG A 690 18.65 1.29 -12.77
C ARG A 690 17.62 0.17 -12.97
N LEU A 691 17.38 -0.62 -11.94
CA LEU A 691 16.45 -1.74 -11.96
C LEU A 691 15.01 -1.24 -11.96
#